data_AF-A0AAE3E7U9-F1
#
_entry.id   AF-A0AAE3E7U9-F1
#
_cell.length_a   1.000
_cell.length_b   1.000
_cell.length_c   1.000
_cell.angle_alpha   90.00
_cell.angle_beta   90.00
_cell.angle_gamma   90.00
#
_symmetry.space_group_name_H-M   'P 1'
#
loop_
_entity.id
_entity.type
_entity.pdbx_description
1 polymer ?
#
loop_
_entity_poly.entity_id
_entity_poly.type
_entity_poly.pdbx_seq_one_letter_code
_entity_poly.pdbx_strand_id
1 'polypeptide(L)'
;MKNSIRKLVLAMSIGILAAGSTLYAQPQNDGLDDTYDTSIEAQDAEVPELPDVTADTIEAEILPSGVYADGVSYAAFDLTVYDGSFRNQLTAVEASFYDDIAGIENPETHLKDNRVDLSTVVEEDRLYTQEERDSKAYMNSEIYQQLFPQAMRAMDAYIRDDVNLYWCNAFGAGIRVHFTRADNPEDTSVYYYKVTYTMFWYFTAYYSDIIAEMPETEAALNELREEISAKLLENPSRYQIIMAIQDSIAELVSYPSADLSQKYYHTITGALLEQYGHQVVCEGYSRLFSILCNDYDIPVMNVEGYSYTGSSLDHMWNYVQMEDGAWYLIDLTWNDAGESAYTTWNLKGSRNTIAAGNHIPAGRLFYSREYENFTLPILSEESYTDNLSTNCSHSDSAWVTVKPFCTEDGKEALICQTCGKILQKRESAAAGHSWGNYVVKKAATGQSEGLEERTCSRCGATEQRTIKKLTQKQMVEAYVTRLYTLVLGRKPDANGLNAWVSQLMNGNNTGAEAAQGFIFSNEYLKKNTSNAEYVEMLYNTMMGRKSDAAGKAAWVKQLDNGCTRLGVMAGFVGSDEFSKICASYGIQRGTITSTAVTDQNPDVTAFVCRMYTVVLGRNYDPNGLDAWTAKLLKREIGGGELSMGFFHSQEFLSKAVSDRNFVTICYRTYLNREPDAAGLESWLVRLNAGDSRDRILDGFIYSIEYGELCTSYGINR
;
A
#
# COMPACT_ATOMS: atom_id res chain seq x y z
N MET A 1 -2.57 -21.39 -22.19
CA MET A 1 -1.24 -21.11 -21.63
C MET A 1 -0.90 -19.62 -21.59
N LYS A 2 -1.27 -18.79 -22.59
CA LYS A 2 -0.99 -17.33 -22.65
C LYS A 2 -1.49 -16.43 -21.47
N ASN A 3 -2.19 -16.95 -20.45
CA ASN A 3 -2.80 -16.17 -19.35
C ASN A 3 -2.07 -16.28 -18.00
N SER A 4 -1.05 -17.12 -17.87
CA SER A 4 -0.43 -17.45 -16.57
C SER A 4 0.53 -16.35 -16.08
N ILE A 5 1.20 -15.65 -17.00
CA ILE A 5 2.19 -14.62 -16.69
C ILE A 5 1.58 -13.24 -16.43
N ARG A 6 0.46 -12.90 -17.09
CA ARG A 6 -0.34 -11.70 -16.73
C ARG A 6 -0.82 -11.77 -15.27
N LYS A 7 -1.17 -12.96 -14.78
CA LYS A 7 -1.50 -13.20 -13.37
C LYS A 7 -0.30 -13.13 -12.43
N LEU A 8 0.92 -13.36 -12.93
CA LEU A 8 2.15 -13.34 -12.13
C LEU A 8 2.39 -11.98 -11.52
N VAL A 9 1.97 -10.92 -12.20
CA VAL A 9 2.28 -9.57 -11.73
C VAL A 9 1.07 -8.78 -11.25
N LEU A 10 -0.14 -9.13 -11.70
CA LEU A 10 -1.36 -8.65 -11.04
C LEU A 10 -1.44 -9.14 -9.57
N ALA A 11 -0.92 -10.34 -9.26
CA ALA A 11 -0.80 -10.85 -7.89
C ALA A 11 0.23 -10.07 -7.03
N MET A 12 1.22 -9.43 -7.64
CA MET A 12 2.27 -8.66 -6.94
C MET A 12 1.78 -7.29 -6.44
N SER A 13 0.88 -6.63 -7.18
CA SER A 13 0.24 -5.38 -6.75
C SER A 13 -0.50 -5.54 -5.41
N ILE A 14 -1.02 -6.75 -5.15
CA ILE A 14 -1.71 -7.11 -3.91
C ILE A 14 -0.71 -7.37 -2.76
N GLY A 15 0.50 -7.85 -3.06
CA GLY A 15 1.55 -8.13 -2.07
C GLY A 15 2.29 -6.88 -1.55
N ILE A 16 2.46 -5.85 -2.39
CA ILE A 16 3.17 -4.60 -2.02
C ILE A 16 2.40 -3.80 -0.95
N LEU A 17 1.07 -3.90 -0.89
CA LEU A 17 0.25 -3.25 0.15
C LEU A 17 0.38 -3.91 1.54
N ALA A 18 1.00 -5.10 1.64
CA ALA A 18 1.08 -5.87 2.88
C ALA A 18 2.42 -5.78 3.62
N ALA A 19 3.50 -5.27 3.00
CA ALA A 19 4.82 -5.16 3.62
C ALA A 19 5.21 -3.69 3.82
N GLY A 20 5.03 -3.20 5.04
CA GLY A 20 5.37 -1.83 5.43
C GLY A 20 6.87 -1.52 5.30
N SER A 21 7.12 -0.30 4.82
CA SER A 21 8.28 0.56 5.07
C SER A 21 9.42 -0.01 5.93
N THR A 22 10.57 -0.30 5.32
CA THR A 22 11.88 -0.10 5.96
C THR A 22 12.88 0.44 4.93
N LEU A 23 13.27 1.70 5.13
CA LEU A 23 14.35 2.38 4.42
C LEU A 23 15.68 1.67 4.69
N TYR A 24 16.32 1.11 3.67
CA TYR A 24 17.74 0.77 3.73
C TYR A 24 18.57 2.03 3.45
N ALA A 25 19.18 2.56 4.51
CA ALA A 25 20.22 3.56 4.40
C ALA A 25 21.50 2.93 3.82
N GLN A 26 22.06 3.56 2.79
CA GLN A 26 23.39 3.26 2.25
C GLN A 26 24.46 3.58 3.31
N PRO A 27 25.47 2.73 3.55
CA PRO A 27 26.62 3.13 4.35
C PRO A 27 27.60 3.94 3.49
N GLN A 28 27.88 5.18 3.92
CA GLN A 28 29.02 5.95 3.46
C GLN A 28 30.31 5.27 3.93
N ASN A 29 31.23 5.16 2.98
CA ASN A 29 32.57 4.62 3.12
C ASN A 29 33.48 5.75 3.64
N ASP A 30 33.98 5.65 4.87
CA ASP A 30 35.02 6.55 5.39
C ASP A 30 35.94 5.79 6.35
N GLY A 31 37.23 5.76 6.02
CA GLY A 31 38.32 5.78 7.00
C GLY A 31 38.89 4.45 7.48
N LEU A 32 40.01 4.06 6.86
CA LEU A 32 41.02 3.17 7.42
C LEU A 32 41.56 3.70 8.77
N ASP A 33 41.69 2.84 9.79
CA ASP A 33 42.83 2.86 10.71
C ASP A 33 43.10 1.47 11.30
N ASP A 34 44.36 1.08 11.27
CA ASP A 34 44.92 -0.18 11.74
C ASP A 34 45.14 -0.12 13.26
N THR A 35 44.84 -1.19 14.00
CA THR A 35 45.75 -1.77 15.04
C THR A 35 45.14 -3.01 15.69
N TYR A 36 45.85 -4.14 15.53
CA TYR A 36 45.73 -5.35 16.33
C TYR A 36 46.18 -5.09 17.78
N ASP A 37 45.58 -5.75 18.79
CA ASP A 37 46.18 -6.89 19.51
C ASP A 37 45.36 -7.33 20.75
N THR A 38 45.53 -8.62 20.99
CA THR A 38 45.04 -9.67 21.88
C THR A 38 44.83 -9.39 23.37
N SER A 39 43.78 -10.02 23.94
CA SER A 39 43.93 -11.06 24.99
C SER A 39 42.56 -11.47 25.57
N ILE A 40 42.07 -12.67 25.22
CA ILE A 40 41.15 -13.46 26.05
C ILE A 40 41.84 -14.80 26.28
N GLU A 41 42.14 -15.13 27.53
CA GLU A 41 42.46 -16.49 27.94
C GLU A 41 41.27 -17.14 28.66
N ALA A 42 40.95 -18.32 28.12
CA ALA A 42 40.07 -19.44 28.48
C ALA A 42 39.54 -19.60 29.92
N GLN A 43 38.33 -20.18 30.03
CA GLN A 43 38.19 -21.58 30.51
C GLN A 43 36.78 -22.18 30.31
N ASP A 44 36.79 -23.33 29.63
CA ASP A 44 36.03 -24.59 29.77
C ASP A 44 34.51 -24.60 30.00
N ALA A 45 33.80 -25.20 29.04
CA ALA A 45 32.67 -26.09 29.33
C ALA A 45 32.48 -27.14 28.22
N GLU A 46 32.16 -28.36 28.65
CA GLU A 46 32.09 -29.62 27.93
C GLU A 46 31.19 -29.62 26.68
N VAL A 47 31.61 -30.43 25.70
CA VAL A 47 30.87 -30.79 24.49
C VAL A 47 29.69 -31.71 24.85
N PRO A 48 28.45 -31.37 24.48
CA PRO A 48 27.38 -32.36 24.33
C PRO A 48 27.28 -32.79 22.85
N GLU A 49 27.47 -34.08 22.60
CA GLU A 49 26.85 -34.80 21.46
C GLU A 49 25.31 -34.78 21.66
N LEU A 50 24.39 -34.59 20.71
CA LEU A 50 24.24 -34.91 19.26
C LEU A 50 22.89 -34.24 18.80
N PRO A 51 22.58 -34.06 17.48
CA PRO A 51 22.01 -35.16 16.69
C PRO A 51 22.44 -35.22 15.21
N ASP A 52 22.22 -36.40 14.61
CA ASP A 52 22.22 -36.63 13.16
C ASP A 52 21.37 -35.56 12.44
N VAL A 53 22.00 -34.74 11.60
CA VAL A 53 21.30 -33.88 10.63
C VAL A 53 21.96 -34.07 9.27
N THR A 54 21.14 -34.51 8.34
CA THR A 54 21.40 -34.71 6.92
C THR A 54 21.93 -33.45 6.23
N ALA A 55 23.02 -33.60 5.45
CA ALA A 55 23.52 -32.71 4.40
C ALA A 55 23.63 -31.20 4.74
N ASP A 56 24.82 -30.78 5.19
CA ASP A 56 25.22 -29.37 5.27
C ASP A 56 25.18 -28.71 3.88
N THR A 57 24.05 -28.11 3.54
CA THR A 57 23.89 -27.28 2.34
C THR A 57 24.11 -25.83 2.77
N ILE A 58 25.20 -25.21 2.34
CA ILE A 58 25.47 -23.79 2.56
C ILE A 58 25.07 -23.06 1.28
N GLU A 59 24.27 -22.00 1.41
CA GLU A 59 23.80 -21.20 0.28
C GLU A 59 24.44 -19.81 0.29
N ALA A 60 24.91 -19.37 -0.87
CA ALA A 60 25.32 -18.00 -1.11
C ALA A 60 24.50 -17.43 -2.27
N GLU A 61 23.78 -16.33 -2.03
CA GLU A 61 23.08 -15.57 -3.06
C GLU A 61 23.93 -14.39 -3.51
N ILE A 62 24.08 -14.23 -4.82
CA ILE A 62 24.89 -13.16 -5.40
C ILE A 62 24.04 -12.40 -6.41
N LEU A 63 23.83 -11.12 -6.11
CA LEU A 63 23.29 -10.15 -7.06
C LEU A 63 24.48 -9.47 -7.76
N PRO A 64 24.55 -9.43 -9.10
CA PRO A 64 25.63 -8.73 -9.77
C PRO A 64 25.59 -7.24 -9.40
N SER A 65 26.66 -6.73 -8.79
CA SER A 65 26.86 -5.28 -8.62
C SER A 65 27.24 -4.69 -9.98
N GLY A 66 26.44 -3.74 -10.46
CA GLY A 66 26.52 -3.17 -11.80
C GLY A 66 27.93 -2.87 -12.30
N VAL A 67 28.31 -3.55 -13.38
CA VAL A 67 29.35 -3.13 -14.32
C VAL A 67 28.85 -3.56 -15.69
N TYR A 68 28.29 -2.62 -16.46
CA TYR A 68 28.16 -2.77 -17.90
C TYR A 68 29.57 -2.53 -18.47
N ALA A 69 30.17 -3.54 -19.08
CA ALA A 69 31.51 -3.43 -19.63
C ALA A 69 31.41 -2.86 -21.05
N ASP A 70 31.69 -1.56 -21.18
CA ASP A 70 31.85 -0.92 -22.48
C ASP A 70 32.99 -1.59 -23.27
N GLY A 71 32.64 -2.26 -24.35
CA GLY A 71 33.53 -2.48 -25.49
C GLY A 71 33.68 -3.92 -25.96
N VAL A 72 32.83 -4.33 -26.93
CA VAL A 72 33.17 -5.43 -27.84
C VAL A 72 32.74 -5.09 -29.28
N SER A 73 33.64 -5.44 -30.21
CA SER A 73 33.56 -5.19 -31.66
C SER A 73 32.57 -6.11 -32.37
N TYR A 74 31.89 -5.56 -33.38
CA TYR A 74 30.82 -6.17 -34.17
C TYR A 74 31.31 -7.27 -35.12
N ALA A 75 30.81 -8.49 -34.95
CA ALA A 75 30.89 -9.53 -35.97
C ALA A 75 29.61 -9.53 -36.84
N ALA A 76 29.79 -9.76 -38.13
CA ALA A 76 28.73 -9.74 -39.14
C ALA A 76 27.74 -10.91 -38.96
N PHE A 77 26.45 -10.60 -39.15
CA PHE A 77 25.33 -11.53 -39.10
C PHE A 77 25.57 -12.78 -39.97
N ASP A 78 25.43 -13.98 -39.39
CA ASP A 78 25.27 -15.21 -40.17
C ASP A 78 23.77 -15.46 -40.38
N LEU A 79 23.33 -15.50 -41.64
CA LEU A 79 21.93 -15.49 -42.05
C LEU A 79 21.33 -16.91 -41.98
N THR A 80 20.94 -17.36 -40.78
CA THR A 80 19.96 -18.44 -40.63
C THR A 80 18.55 -17.85 -40.64
N VAL A 81 17.62 -18.37 -41.44
CA VAL A 81 16.24 -17.81 -41.52
C VAL A 81 15.55 -17.97 -40.16
N TYR A 82 15.01 -16.87 -39.61
CA TYR A 82 14.12 -16.92 -38.44
C TYR A 82 12.98 -17.91 -38.70
N ASP A 83 12.88 -18.93 -37.85
CA ASP A 83 11.99 -20.09 -38.06
C ASP A 83 10.69 -20.04 -37.24
N GLY A 84 10.44 -18.90 -36.56
CA GLY A 84 9.20 -18.65 -35.83
C GLY A 84 9.35 -18.48 -34.32
N SER A 85 10.54 -18.73 -33.74
CA SER A 85 10.80 -18.50 -32.31
C SER A 85 12.28 -18.20 -32.04
N PHE A 86 12.54 -17.30 -31.09
CA PHE A 86 13.91 -17.01 -30.64
C PHE A 86 14.50 -18.16 -29.81
N ARG A 87 13.66 -18.99 -29.17
CA ARG A 87 14.08 -20.22 -28.47
C ARG A 87 14.94 -21.14 -29.33
N ASN A 88 14.67 -21.23 -30.63
CA ASN A 88 15.38 -22.14 -31.54
C ASN A 88 16.83 -21.70 -31.83
N GLN A 89 17.19 -20.48 -31.42
CA GLN A 89 18.53 -19.91 -31.58
C GLN A 89 19.37 -19.99 -30.30
N LEU A 90 18.84 -20.68 -29.27
CA LEU A 90 19.48 -20.86 -27.98
C LEU A 90 20.31 -22.15 -27.94
N THR A 91 21.38 -22.15 -27.16
CA THR A 91 22.08 -23.39 -26.80
C THR A 91 21.19 -24.29 -25.94
N ALA A 92 21.59 -25.55 -25.71
CA ALA A 92 20.79 -26.47 -24.88
C ALA A 92 20.58 -25.95 -23.44
N VAL A 93 21.57 -25.27 -22.86
CA VAL A 93 21.51 -24.70 -21.51
C VAL A 93 20.66 -23.42 -21.50
N GLU A 94 20.83 -22.55 -22.49
CA GLU A 94 19.97 -21.37 -22.64
C GLU A 94 18.50 -21.76 -22.87
N ALA A 95 18.24 -22.79 -23.68
CA ALA A 95 16.91 -23.30 -23.94
C ALA A 95 16.26 -23.90 -22.68
N SER A 96 17.04 -24.50 -21.76
CA SER A 96 16.47 -24.99 -20.49
C SER A 96 16.07 -23.83 -19.58
N PHE A 97 16.84 -22.75 -19.54
CA PHE A 97 16.41 -21.52 -18.87
C PHE A 97 15.17 -20.92 -19.52
N TYR A 98 15.11 -20.86 -20.86
CA TYR A 98 13.92 -20.45 -21.60
C TYR A 98 12.69 -21.26 -21.17
N ASP A 99 12.81 -22.58 -21.14
CA ASP A 99 11.72 -23.49 -20.82
C ASP A 99 11.27 -23.37 -19.37
N ASP A 100 12.18 -23.13 -18.43
CA ASP A 100 11.82 -22.85 -17.04
C ASP A 100 10.90 -21.65 -16.94
N ILE A 101 11.20 -20.59 -17.70
CA ILE A 101 10.41 -19.35 -17.71
C ILE A 101 9.05 -19.60 -18.34
N ALA A 102 9.05 -20.25 -19.51
CA ALA A 102 7.84 -20.61 -20.23
C ALA A 102 6.92 -21.54 -19.42
N GLY A 103 7.51 -22.36 -18.56
CA GLY A 103 6.86 -23.38 -17.74
C GLY A 103 6.27 -22.87 -16.43
N ILE A 104 6.41 -21.58 -16.08
CA ILE A 104 5.84 -21.02 -14.84
C ILE A 104 4.30 -21.00 -14.92
N GLU A 105 3.67 -22.08 -14.47
CA GLU A 105 2.24 -22.16 -14.21
C GLU A 105 1.95 -21.81 -12.74
N ASN A 106 0.98 -20.91 -12.53
CA ASN A 106 0.45 -20.53 -11.22
C ASN A 106 1.43 -19.81 -10.26
N PRO A 107 1.71 -18.53 -10.56
CA PRO A 107 2.67 -17.64 -9.88
C PRO A 107 2.56 -17.52 -8.36
N GLU A 108 1.33 -17.60 -7.84
CA GLU A 108 0.99 -17.34 -6.44
C GLU A 108 1.69 -18.31 -5.45
N THR A 109 2.24 -19.41 -5.96
CA THR A 109 2.92 -20.43 -5.15
C THR A 109 4.45 -20.42 -5.29
N HIS A 110 4.99 -19.72 -6.29
CA HIS A 110 6.43 -19.67 -6.59
C HIS A 110 7.08 -18.32 -6.26
N LEU A 111 6.28 -17.33 -5.87
CA LEU A 111 6.76 -16.01 -5.47
C LEU A 111 7.00 -15.96 -3.96
N LYS A 112 8.26 -16.09 -3.57
CA LYS A 112 8.76 -15.67 -2.25
C LYS A 112 9.61 -14.42 -2.45
N ASP A 113 9.35 -13.36 -1.68
CA ASP A 113 10.19 -12.16 -1.63
C ASP A 113 10.49 -11.48 -2.99
N ASN A 114 9.50 -11.42 -3.89
CA ASN A 114 9.61 -10.86 -5.26
C ASN A 114 10.56 -11.63 -6.20
N ARG A 115 10.75 -12.94 -5.98
CA ARG A 115 11.63 -13.79 -6.79
C ARG A 115 10.93 -15.04 -7.31
N VAL A 116 11.43 -15.56 -8.44
CA VAL A 116 11.05 -16.85 -9.02
C VAL A 116 12.30 -17.68 -9.24
N ASP A 117 12.43 -18.78 -8.52
CA ASP A 117 13.55 -19.72 -8.71
C ASP A 117 13.33 -20.54 -10.00
N LEU A 118 14.38 -20.67 -10.82
CA LEU A 118 14.37 -21.51 -12.02
C LEU A 118 14.75 -22.95 -11.64
N SER A 119 14.17 -23.93 -12.35
CA SER A 119 14.36 -25.34 -12.04
C SER A 119 15.67 -25.92 -12.58
N THR A 120 16.29 -25.25 -13.56
CA THR A 120 17.58 -25.62 -14.13
C THR A 120 18.68 -25.51 -13.07
N VAL A 121 19.32 -26.65 -12.80
CA VAL A 121 20.51 -26.78 -11.95
C VAL A 121 21.72 -27.06 -12.84
N VAL A 122 22.76 -26.22 -12.75
CA VAL A 122 24.02 -26.44 -13.46
C VAL A 122 25.08 -26.91 -12.47
N GLU A 123 25.65 -28.08 -12.73
CA GLU A 123 26.64 -28.72 -11.86
C GLU A 123 28.05 -28.49 -12.38
N GLU A 124 28.99 -28.21 -11.48
CA GLU A 124 30.41 -28.17 -11.82
C GLU A 124 31.05 -29.55 -11.64
N ASP A 125 31.75 -30.04 -12.67
CA ASP A 125 32.49 -31.31 -12.62
C ASP A 125 33.74 -31.25 -11.71
N ARG A 126 34.02 -30.08 -11.11
CA ARG A 126 35.16 -29.83 -10.22
C ARG A 126 34.75 -29.86 -8.75
N LEU A 127 35.59 -30.49 -7.93
CA LEU A 127 35.51 -30.41 -6.47
C LEU A 127 36.33 -29.23 -5.93
N TYR A 128 35.80 -28.59 -4.89
CA TYR A 128 36.42 -27.45 -4.21
C TYR A 128 36.81 -27.83 -2.79
N THR A 129 38.02 -27.44 -2.37
CA THR A 129 38.40 -27.52 -0.96
C THR A 129 37.64 -26.48 -0.12
N GLN A 130 37.67 -26.64 1.20
CA GLN A 130 37.06 -25.66 2.12
C GLN A 130 37.67 -24.25 1.96
N GLU A 131 38.99 -24.15 1.80
CA GLU A 131 39.68 -22.86 1.60
C GLU A 131 39.24 -22.17 0.30
N GLU A 132 39.13 -22.92 -0.79
CA GLU A 132 38.67 -22.41 -2.09
C GLU A 132 37.19 -21.97 -2.06
N ARG A 133 36.34 -22.67 -1.29
CA ARG A 133 34.96 -22.25 -1.04
C ARG A 133 34.92 -20.92 -0.28
N ASP A 134 35.64 -20.84 0.84
CA ASP A 134 35.59 -19.69 1.75
C ASP A 134 36.24 -18.44 1.11
N SER A 135 37.24 -18.62 0.26
CA SER A 135 37.85 -17.57 -0.57
C SER A 135 37.05 -17.24 -1.85
N LYS A 136 35.93 -17.92 -2.09
CA LYS A 136 35.04 -17.74 -3.25
C LYS A 136 35.69 -18.02 -4.61
N ALA A 137 36.65 -18.93 -4.66
CA ALA A 137 37.34 -19.30 -5.90
C ALA A 137 36.40 -19.83 -7.00
N TYR A 138 35.25 -20.42 -6.61
CA TYR A 138 34.20 -20.88 -7.53
C TYR A 138 33.63 -19.77 -8.42
N MET A 139 33.73 -18.49 -8.01
CA MET A 139 33.31 -17.39 -8.87
C MET A 139 34.24 -17.18 -10.06
N ASN A 140 35.47 -17.70 -10.02
CA ASN A 140 36.40 -17.61 -11.15
C ASN A 140 36.24 -18.77 -12.13
N SER A 141 35.30 -19.70 -11.88
CA SER A 141 35.07 -20.82 -12.80
C SER A 141 34.44 -20.33 -14.11
N GLU A 142 34.81 -20.98 -15.21
CA GLU A 142 34.26 -20.66 -16.53
C GLU A 142 32.73 -20.85 -16.54
N ILE A 143 32.24 -21.90 -15.86
CA ILE A 143 30.80 -22.16 -15.71
C ILE A 143 30.11 -21.00 -14.99
N TYR A 144 30.63 -20.51 -13.86
CA TYR A 144 30.04 -19.39 -13.12
C TYR A 144 30.00 -18.11 -13.97
N GLN A 145 31.11 -17.79 -14.64
CA GLN A 145 31.25 -16.59 -15.46
C GLN A 145 30.32 -16.60 -16.69
N GLN A 146 30.03 -17.79 -17.25
CA GLN A 146 29.15 -17.93 -18.42
C GLN A 146 27.67 -18.12 -18.07
N LEU A 147 27.32 -18.41 -16.82
CA LEU A 147 25.94 -18.74 -16.42
C LEU A 147 24.98 -17.55 -16.55
N PHE A 148 25.40 -16.40 -16.04
CA PHE A 148 24.62 -15.17 -16.11
C PHE A 148 24.36 -14.72 -17.56
N PRO A 149 25.39 -14.63 -18.45
CA PRO A 149 25.20 -14.44 -19.89
C PRO A 149 24.12 -15.30 -20.53
N GLN A 150 24.18 -16.62 -20.30
CA GLN A 150 23.28 -17.60 -20.90
C GLN A 150 21.83 -17.41 -20.42
N ALA A 151 21.65 -17.15 -19.12
CA ALA A 151 20.33 -16.88 -18.56
C ALA A 151 19.72 -15.57 -19.10
N MET A 152 20.52 -14.52 -19.26
CA MET A 152 20.05 -13.25 -19.83
C MET A 152 19.68 -13.40 -21.31
N ARG A 153 20.45 -14.19 -22.09
CA ARG A 153 20.11 -14.48 -23.49
C ARG A 153 18.81 -15.28 -23.61
N ALA A 154 18.59 -16.26 -22.73
CA ALA A 154 17.34 -17.01 -22.67
C ALA A 154 16.13 -16.12 -22.31
N MET A 155 16.31 -15.20 -21.38
CA MET A 155 15.31 -14.22 -20.98
C MET A 155 14.92 -13.28 -22.13
N ASP A 156 15.91 -12.78 -22.87
CA ASP A 156 15.64 -11.93 -24.04
C ASP A 156 14.90 -12.68 -25.15
N ALA A 157 15.26 -13.94 -25.41
CA ALA A 157 14.49 -14.79 -26.32
C ALA A 157 13.03 -14.94 -25.86
N TYR A 158 12.81 -15.18 -24.57
CA TYR A 158 11.48 -15.36 -24.00
C TYR A 158 10.61 -14.11 -24.13
N ILE A 159 11.13 -12.94 -23.76
CA ILE A 159 10.39 -11.67 -23.83
C ILE A 159 10.02 -11.33 -25.29
N ARG A 160 10.86 -11.71 -26.25
CA ARG A 160 10.56 -11.53 -27.68
C ARG A 160 9.46 -12.47 -28.17
N ASP A 161 9.44 -13.71 -27.69
CA ASP A 161 8.42 -14.71 -28.06
C ASP A 161 7.09 -14.47 -27.31
N ASP A 162 7.10 -13.90 -26.10
CA ASP A 162 5.90 -13.50 -25.34
C ASP A 162 5.85 -11.99 -25.07
N VAL A 163 5.24 -11.27 -26.00
CA VAL A 163 5.09 -9.80 -25.97
C VAL A 163 4.23 -9.29 -24.81
N ASN A 164 3.51 -10.18 -24.09
CA ASN A 164 2.73 -9.78 -22.91
C ASN A 164 3.61 -9.38 -21.73
N LEU A 165 4.92 -9.56 -21.81
CA LEU A 165 5.87 -9.13 -20.78
C LEU A 165 6.40 -7.72 -20.97
N TYR A 166 6.05 -7.05 -22.06
CA TYR A 166 6.55 -5.70 -22.34
C TYR A 166 6.05 -4.61 -21.39
N TRP A 167 5.06 -4.90 -20.53
CA TRP A 167 4.59 -3.93 -19.55
C TRP A 167 5.52 -3.83 -18.32
N CYS A 168 6.36 -4.84 -18.02
CA CYS A 168 7.03 -4.90 -16.72
C CYS A 168 8.31 -4.07 -16.63
N ASN A 169 9.13 -4.02 -17.67
CA ASN A 169 10.50 -3.44 -17.69
C ASN A 169 11.41 -3.74 -16.47
N ALA A 170 11.04 -4.69 -15.61
CA ALA A 170 11.47 -4.75 -14.21
C ALA A 170 12.23 -6.02 -13.85
N PHE A 171 12.73 -6.78 -14.81
CA PHE A 171 13.31 -8.08 -14.54
C PHE A 171 14.82 -8.03 -14.35
N GLY A 172 15.34 -8.86 -13.45
CA GLY A 172 16.75 -9.17 -13.29
C GLY A 172 16.94 -10.66 -12.98
N ALA A 173 18.16 -11.15 -13.14
CA ALA A 173 18.54 -12.52 -12.82
C ALA A 173 19.60 -12.55 -11.70
N GLY A 174 19.62 -13.62 -10.91
CA GLY A 174 20.62 -13.85 -9.88
C GLY A 174 21.06 -15.31 -9.86
N ILE A 175 22.27 -15.54 -9.34
CA ILE A 175 22.83 -16.89 -9.18
C ILE A 175 22.80 -17.25 -7.69
N ARG A 176 22.24 -18.40 -7.38
CA ARG A 176 22.37 -19.07 -6.09
C ARG A 176 23.36 -20.22 -6.24
N VAL A 177 24.32 -20.28 -5.31
CA VAL A 177 25.36 -21.30 -5.29
C VAL A 177 25.11 -22.24 -4.12
N HIS A 178 24.99 -23.53 -4.42
CA HIS A 178 24.81 -24.58 -3.42
C HIS A 178 26.09 -25.42 -3.33
N PHE A 179 26.56 -25.63 -2.10
CA PHE A 179 27.69 -26.50 -1.80
C PHE A 179 27.18 -27.79 -1.17
N THR A 180 27.51 -28.93 -1.79
CA THR A 180 27.23 -30.26 -1.21
C THR A 180 28.55 -30.92 -0.86
N ARG A 181 28.69 -31.39 0.37
CA ARG A 181 29.89 -32.12 0.79
C ARG A 181 30.08 -33.37 -0.09
N ALA A 182 31.30 -33.56 -0.59
CA ALA A 182 31.68 -34.69 -1.42
C ALA A 182 32.95 -35.35 -0.85
N ASP A 183 33.01 -36.66 -0.94
CA ASP A 183 34.22 -37.40 -0.63
C ASP A 183 35.12 -37.44 -1.87
N ASN A 184 36.40 -37.10 -1.72
CA ASN A 184 37.39 -37.28 -2.78
C ASN A 184 38.11 -38.62 -2.57
N PRO A 185 38.01 -39.59 -3.51
CA PRO A 185 38.64 -40.89 -3.36
C PRO A 185 40.18 -40.84 -3.44
N GLU A 186 40.78 -39.74 -3.92
CA GLU A 186 42.23 -39.58 -4.05
C GLU A 186 42.90 -38.88 -2.86
N ASP A 187 42.15 -38.07 -2.09
CA ASP A 187 42.63 -37.39 -0.89
C ASP A 187 41.51 -37.29 0.15
N THR A 188 41.58 -38.13 1.19
CA THR A 188 40.58 -38.17 2.26
C THR A 188 40.95 -37.30 3.47
N SER A 189 42.06 -36.54 3.38
CA SER A 189 42.57 -35.73 4.49
C SER A 189 41.96 -34.32 4.56
N VAL A 190 41.25 -33.91 3.50
CA VAL A 190 40.62 -32.60 3.36
C VAL A 190 39.14 -32.78 2.98
N TYR A 191 38.27 -31.89 3.46
CA TYR A 191 36.87 -31.86 3.02
C TYR A 191 36.73 -31.22 1.65
N TYR A 192 35.99 -31.87 0.76
CA TYR A 192 35.66 -31.38 -0.56
C TYR A 192 34.17 -31.04 -0.69
N TYR A 193 33.88 -30.11 -1.58
CA TYR A 193 32.54 -29.63 -1.90
C TYR A 193 32.31 -29.72 -3.40
N LYS A 194 31.19 -30.32 -3.76
CA LYS A 194 30.60 -30.23 -5.09
C LYS A 194 29.76 -28.97 -5.17
N VAL A 195 29.88 -28.24 -6.28
CA VAL A 195 29.19 -26.97 -6.49
C VAL A 195 28.09 -27.14 -7.53
N THR A 196 26.89 -26.67 -7.20
CA THR A 196 25.78 -26.58 -8.14
C THR A 196 25.21 -25.17 -8.11
N TYR A 197 24.85 -24.64 -9.28
CA TYR A 197 24.30 -23.33 -9.47
C TYR A 197 22.82 -23.43 -9.83
N THR A 198 22.00 -22.59 -9.21
CA THR A 198 20.61 -22.36 -9.58
C THR A 198 20.42 -20.90 -9.93
N MET A 199 19.61 -20.63 -10.95
CA MET A 199 19.25 -19.26 -11.33
C MET A 199 17.93 -18.89 -10.67
N PHE A 200 17.77 -17.62 -10.33
CA PHE A 200 16.49 -17.06 -9.95
C PHE A 200 16.26 -15.72 -10.64
N TRP A 201 15.00 -15.39 -10.82
CA TRP A 201 14.54 -14.15 -11.39
C TRP A 201 13.98 -13.26 -10.30
N TYR A 202 14.11 -11.95 -10.45
CA TYR A 202 13.56 -11.02 -9.48
C TYR A 202 13.05 -9.74 -10.12
N PHE A 203 12.12 -9.09 -9.42
CA PHE A 203 11.64 -7.76 -9.79
C PHE A 203 12.53 -6.68 -9.18
N THR A 204 13.01 -5.78 -10.01
CA THR A 204 13.85 -4.68 -9.55
C THR A 204 13.02 -3.65 -8.79
N ALA A 205 13.51 -3.21 -7.63
CA ALA A 205 12.85 -2.18 -6.82
C ALA A 205 12.70 -0.84 -7.58
N TYR A 206 13.52 -0.60 -8.60
CA TYR A 206 13.43 0.60 -9.43
C TYR A 206 12.06 0.76 -10.10
N TYR A 207 11.36 -0.34 -10.41
CA TYR A 207 10.06 -0.34 -11.07
C TYR A 207 8.88 -0.69 -10.14
N SER A 208 9.07 -0.72 -8.81
CA SER A 208 8.02 -1.10 -7.85
C SER A 208 6.72 -0.31 -7.98
N ASP A 209 6.83 1.00 -8.25
CA ASP A 209 5.65 1.87 -8.39
C ASP A 209 4.80 1.52 -9.63
N ILE A 210 5.44 1.06 -10.71
CA ILE A 210 4.73 0.63 -11.93
C ILE A 210 3.91 -0.62 -11.64
N ILE A 211 4.46 -1.54 -10.83
CA ILE A 211 3.77 -2.76 -10.41
C ILE A 211 2.53 -2.41 -9.57
N ALA A 212 2.62 -1.38 -8.72
CA ALA A 212 1.49 -0.92 -7.92
C ALA A 212 0.35 -0.34 -8.77
N GLU A 213 0.67 0.29 -9.90
CA GLU A 213 -0.28 0.93 -10.83
C GLU A 213 -0.76 0.03 -11.97
N MET A 214 -0.43 -1.26 -11.92
CA MET A 214 -0.85 -2.22 -12.93
C MET A 214 -2.37 -2.36 -13.07
N PRO A 215 -3.17 -2.42 -11.98
CA PRO A 215 -4.62 -2.55 -12.12
C PRO A 215 -5.23 -1.40 -12.92
N GLU A 216 -4.75 -0.18 -12.69
CA GLU A 216 -5.16 1.03 -13.41
C GLU A 216 -4.67 1.00 -14.86
N THR A 217 -3.41 0.58 -15.08
CA THR A 217 -2.84 0.43 -16.43
C THR A 217 -3.63 -0.61 -17.24
N GLU A 218 -4.02 -1.73 -16.63
CA GLU A 218 -4.81 -2.78 -17.28
C GLU A 218 -6.22 -2.31 -17.58
N ALA A 219 -6.85 -1.55 -16.67
CA ALA A 219 -8.15 -0.94 -16.93
C ALA A 219 -8.10 0.00 -18.14
N ALA A 220 -7.12 0.90 -18.20
CA ALA A 220 -6.93 1.81 -19.33
C ALA A 220 -6.62 1.07 -20.64
N LEU A 221 -5.81 0.00 -20.60
CA LEU A 221 -5.57 -0.85 -21.76
C LEU A 221 -6.85 -1.52 -22.26
N ASN A 222 -7.74 -1.96 -21.34
CA ASN A 222 -9.03 -2.54 -21.70
C ASN A 222 -9.98 -1.52 -22.34
N GLU A 223 -9.99 -0.28 -21.87
CA GLU A 223 -10.74 0.81 -22.51
C GLU A 223 -10.24 1.06 -23.94
N LEU A 224 -8.92 1.10 -24.14
CA LEU A 224 -8.32 1.25 -25.48
C LEU A 224 -8.66 0.06 -26.40
N ARG A 225 -8.70 -1.17 -25.87
CA ARG A 225 -9.14 -2.36 -26.62
C ARG A 225 -10.58 -2.26 -27.07
N GLU A 226 -11.48 -1.78 -26.21
CA GLU A 226 -12.89 -1.56 -26.56
C GLU A 226 -13.03 -0.50 -27.65
N GLU A 227 -12.26 0.58 -27.58
CA GLU A 227 -12.23 1.63 -28.59
C GLU A 227 -11.76 1.09 -29.95
N ILE A 228 -10.63 0.37 -29.99
CA ILE A 228 -10.11 -0.23 -31.21
C ILE A 228 -11.13 -1.22 -31.78
N SER A 229 -11.69 -2.09 -30.94
CA SER A 229 -12.71 -3.07 -31.37
C SER A 229 -13.94 -2.40 -31.98
N ALA A 230 -14.34 -1.22 -31.47
CA ALA A 230 -15.45 -0.45 -32.00
C ALA A 230 -15.15 0.20 -33.37
N LYS A 231 -13.86 0.40 -33.72
CA LYS A 231 -13.42 0.91 -35.04
C LYS A 231 -13.36 -0.21 -36.10
N LEU A 232 -13.33 -1.49 -35.71
CA LEU A 232 -13.16 -2.62 -36.61
C LEU A 232 -14.46 -3.07 -37.29
N LEU A 233 -14.30 -3.61 -38.49
CA LEU A 233 -15.38 -4.28 -39.25
C LEU A 233 -15.66 -5.67 -38.65
N GLU A 234 -16.75 -6.32 -39.07
CA GLU A 234 -17.13 -7.65 -38.56
C GLU A 234 -16.05 -8.73 -38.84
N ASN A 235 -15.34 -8.62 -39.96
CA ASN A 235 -14.22 -9.49 -40.33
C ASN A 235 -13.08 -8.64 -40.90
N PRO A 236 -12.31 -7.94 -40.06
CA PRO A 236 -11.31 -7.00 -40.51
C PRO A 236 -10.08 -7.74 -41.06
N SER A 237 -9.45 -7.21 -42.10
CA SER A 237 -8.12 -7.67 -42.51
C SER A 237 -7.07 -7.29 -41.46
N ARG A 238 -5.92 -7.98 -41.45
CA ARG A 238 -4.80 -7.66 -40.58
C ARG A 238 -4.32 -6.23 -40.82
N TYR A 239 -4.35 -5.78 -42.08
CA TYR A 239 -4.10 -4.39 -42.44
C TYR A 239 -5.04 -3.41 -41.72
N GLN A 240 -6.36 -3.67 -41.75
CA GLN A 240 -7.34 -2.82 -41.08
C GLN A 240 -7.17 -2.81 -39.57
N ILE A 241 -6.84 -3.96 -38.97
CA ILE A 241 -6.53 -4.05 -37.54
C ILE A 241 -5.32 -3.19 -37.19
N ILE A 242 -4.22 -3.34 -37.93
CA ILE A 242 -2.98 -2.58 -37.68
C ILE A 242 -3.21 -1.08 -37.82
N MET A 243 -3.96 -0.63 -38.82
CA MET A 243 -4.28 0.79 -38.98
C MET A 243 -5.16 1.32 -37.84
N ALA A 244 -6.17 0.56 -37.39
CA ALA A 244 -7.00 0.96 -36.25
C ALA A 244 -6.18 1.07 -34.94
N ILE A 245 -5.26 0.12 -34.70
CA ILE A 245 -4.33 0.18 -33.57
C ILE A 245 -3.44 1.42 -33.68
N GLN A 246 -2.83 1.64 -34.86
CA GLN A 246 -1.95 2.77 -35.10
C GLN A 246 -2.66 4.10 -34.85
N ASP A 247 -3.86 4.28 -35.41
CA ASP A 247 -4.63 5.50 -35.27
C ASP A 247 -4.99 5.75 -33.80
N SER A 248 -5.46 4.74 -33.08
CA SER A 248 -5.77 4.87 -31.65
C SER A 248 -4.54 5.19 -30.79
N ILE A 249 -3.36 4.64 -31.10
CA ILE A 249 -2.12 4.98 -30.38
C ILE A 249 -1.70 6.43 -30.68
N ALA A 250 -1.78 6.86 -31.95
CA ALA A 250 -1.40 8.21 -32.35
C ALA A 250 -2.38 9.28 -31.81
N GLU A 251 -3.66 8.95 -31.63
CA GLU A 251 -4.65 9.82 -30.99
C GLU A 251 -4.42 9.95 -29.47
N LEU A 252 -3.91 8.89 -28.82
CA LEU A 252 -3.71 8.84 -27.38
C LEU A 252 -2.38 9.43 -26.92
N VAL A 253 -1.28 9.12 -27.62
CA VAL A 253 0.08 9.25 -27.11
C VAL A 253 0.87 10.32 -27.87
N SER A 254 1.70 11.09 -27.14
CA SER A 254 2.60 12.10 -27.74
C SER A 254 4.06 11.90 -27.37
N TYR A 255 4.97 12.27 -28.27
CA TYR A 255 6.40 12.22 -28.00
C TYR A 255 6.86 13.37 -27.09
N PRO A 256 7.58 13.11 -25.97
CA PRO A 256 8.02 14.17 -25.06
C PRO A 256 9.13 15.04 -25.67
N SER A 257 9.07 16.36 -25.43
CA SER A 257 10.06 17.33 -25.91
C SER A 257 11.21 17.63 -24.93
N ALA A 258 11.21 16.99 -23.76
CA ALA A 258 12.14 17.23 -22.65
C ALA A 258 12.92 15.95 -22.26
N ASP A 259 13.59 15.96 -21.10
CA ASP A 259 14.43 14.88 -20.57
C ASP A 259 13.88 13.46 -20.84
N LEU A 260 14.52 12.76 -21.77
CA LEU A 260 14.12 11.41 -22.22
C LEU A 260 14.49 10.32 -21.20
N SER A 261 15.14 10.68 -20.08
CA SER A 261 15.52 9.73 -19.03
C SER A 261 14.38 9.38 -18.05
N GLN A 262 13.20 9.98 -18.20
CA GLN A 262 12.08 9.66 -17.32
C GLN A 262 11.62 8.21 -17.49
N LYS A 263 11.65 7.49 -16.38
CA LYS A 263 11.29 6.07 -16.23
C LYS A 263 9.99 5.67 -16.97
N TYR A 264 8.92 6.48 -16.87
CA TYR A 264 7.61 6.16 -17.43
C TYR A 264 7.51 6.37 -18.94
N TYR A 265 8.42 7.15 -19.55
CA TYR A 265 8.41 7.36 -20.99
C TYR A 265 8.75 6.10 -21.80
N HIS A 266 9.28 5.07 -21.14
CA HIS A 266 9.69 3.81 -21.77
C HIS A 266 8.67 2.68 -21.54
N THR A 267 7.51 2.98 -20.95
CA THR A 267 6.53 1.97 -20.51
C THR A 267 5.14 2.22 -21.07
N ILE A 268 4.32 1.16 -21.14
CA ILE A 268 2.92 1.30 -21.54
C ILE A 268 2.10 2.06 -20.49
N THR A 269 2.54 2.06 -19.22
CA THR A 269 1.90 2.82 -18.14
C THR A 269 1.98 4.33 -18.41
N GLY A 270 3.15 4.81 -18.88
CA GLY A 270 3.28 6.21 -19.31
C GLY A 270 2.40 6.56 -20.53
N ALA A 271 2.18 5.60 -21.42
CA ALA A 271 1.31 5.78 -22.58
C ALA A 271 -0.18 5.83 -22.18
N LEU A 272 -0.60 4.99 -21.23
CA LEU A 272 -2.01 4.77 -20.93
C LEU A 272 -2.57 5.65 -19.82
N LEU A 273 -1.76 6.03 -18.81
CA LEU A 273 -2.28 6.78 -17.66
C LEU A 273 -2.16 8.29 -17.83
N GLU A 274 -3.29 8.99 -17.67
CA GLU A 274 -3.40 10.46 -17.80
C GLU A 274 -2.44 11.22 -16.88
N GLN A 275 -2.14 10.67 -15.69
CA GLN A 275 -1.22 11.28 -14.74
C GLN A 275 0.21 11.47 -15.28
N TYR A 276 0.58 10.72 -16.32
CA TYR A 276 1.86 10.85 -17.03
C TYR A 276 1.75 11.63 -18.34
N GLY A 277 0.57 12.20 -18.62
CA GLY A 277 0.32 13.05 -19.77
C GLY A 277 0.29 12.31 -21.11
N HIS A 278 0.18 10.97 -21.09
CA HIS A 278 0.27 10.12 -22.29
C HIS A 278 1.55 10.37 -23.10
N GLN A 279 2.68 10.57 -22.41
CA GLN A 279 3.97 10.87 -23.04
C GLN A 279 4.91 9.68 -22.99
N VAL A 280 5.37 9.21 -24.15
CA VAL A 280 6.37 8.12 -24.24
C VAL A 280 7.34 8.31 -25.40
N VAL A 281 8.49 7.66 -25.30
CA VAL A 281 9.46 7.56 -26.39
C VAL A 281 9.23 6.28 -27.20
N CYS A 282 10.09 6.02 -28.20
CA CYS A 282 9.95 4.90 -29.13
C CYS A 282 9.64 3.54 -28.50
N GLU A 283 10.26 3.24 -27.35
CA GLU A 283 10.03 2.02 -26.58
C GLU A 283 8.56 1.88 -26.10
N GLY A 284 7.96 2.96 -25.59
CA GLY A 284 6.57 2.94 -25.14
C GLY A 284 5.57 2.71 -26.28
N TYR A 285 5.77 3.40 -27.42
CA TYR A 285 4.96 3.19 -28.63
C TYR A 285 5.03 1.74 -29.11
N SER A 286 6.26 1.24 -29.29
CA SER A 286 6.51 -0.08 -29.88
C SER A 286 5.95 -1.22 -29.02
N ARG A 287 6.04 -1.09 -27.69
CA ARG A 287 5.51 -2.07 -26.74
C ARG A 287 3.99 -2.08 -26.68
N LEU A 288 3.35 -0.91 -26.62
CA LEU A 288 1.89 -0.83 -26.63
C LEU A 288 1.32 -1.43 -27.92
N PHE A 289 1.93 -1.10 -29.06
CA PHE A 289 1.56 -1.68 -30.36
C PHE A 289 1.67 -3.21 -30.37
N SER A 290 2.78 -3.78 -29.88
CA SER A 290 2.97 -5.24 -29.83
C SER A 290 1.93 -5.95 -28.97
N ILE A 291 1.58 -5.40 -27.81
CA ILE A 291 0.55 -5.98 -26.93
C ILE A 291 -0.79 -6.02 -27.66
N LEU A 292 -1.18 -4.91 -28.30
CA LEU A 292 -2.44 -4.81 -29.03
C LEU A 292 -2.48 -5.72 -30.26
N CYS A 293 -1.38 -5.84 -31.02
CA CYS A 293 -1.28 -6.80 -32.14
C CYS A 293 -1.43 -8.25 -31.66
N ASN A 294 -0.82 -8.61 -30.53
CA ASN A 294 -0.93 -9.97 -29.98
C ASN A 294 -2.35 -10.32 -29.53
N ASP A 295 -3.18 -9.35 -29.11
CA ASP A 295 -4.59 -9.59 -28.78
C ASP A 295 -5.41 -10.03 -30.01
N TYR A 296 -4.94 -9.75 -31.24
CA TYR A 296 -5.54 -10.18 -32.51
C TYR A 296 -4.77 -11.32 -33.19
N ASP A 297 -3.88 -12.01 -32.47
CA ASP A 297 -2.99 -13.07 -32.99
C ASP A 297 -2.19 -12.62 -34.24
N ILE A 298 -1.78 -11.35 -34.28
CA ILE A 298 -0.91 -10.80 -35.31
C ILE A 298 0.55 -11.04 -34.90
N PRO A 299 1.35 -11.79 -35.69
CA PRO A 299 2.77 -11.96 -35.40
C PRO A 299 3.48 -10.60 -35.47
N VAL A 300 4.05 -10.20 -34.34
CA VAL A 300 4.70 -8.90 -34.14
C VAL A 300 5.95 -9.08 -33.30
N MET A 301 6.97 -8.26 -33.53
CA MET A 301 8.17 -8.20 -32.69
C MET A 301 8.69 -6.78 -32.56
N ASN A 302 9.26 -6.47 -31.41
CA ASN A 302 10.02 -5.24 -31.19
C ASN A 302 11.43 -5.42 -31.75
N VAL A 303 11.90 -4.42 -32.48
CA VAL A 303 13.21 -4.37 -33.10
C VAL A 303 13.91 -3.11 -32.66
N GLU A 304 15.10 -3.26 -32.11
CA GLU A 304 15.99 -2.16 -31.76
C GLU A 304 17.12 -2.00 -32.76
N GLY A 305 17.57 -0.76 -32.91
CA GLY A 305 18.76 -0.45 -33.66
C GLY A 305 18.99 1.04 -33.80
N TYR A 306 19.56 1.44 -34.94
CA TYR A 306 20.00 2.81 -35.17
C TYR A 306 19.12 3.52 -36.19
N SER A 307 18.87 4.81 -35.95
CA SER A 307 18.26 5.72 -36.94
C SER A 307 19.25 6.77 -37.49
N TYR A 308 19.28 7.01 -38.80
CA TYR A 308 20.29 7.88 -39.46
C TYR A 308 20.02 9.40 -39.41
N THR A 309 19.09 9.90 -38.59
CA THR A 309 18.73 11.34 -38.53
C THR A 309 19.68 12.22 -37.70
N GLY A 310 20.93 11.80 -37.48
CA GLY A 310 21.99 12.67 -36.97
C GLY A 310 22.29 12.57 -35.48
N SER A 311 21.76 11.55 -34.80
CA SER A 311 22.21 11.15 -33.47
C SER A 311 22.29 9.63 -33.43
N SER A 312 23.44 9.08 -33.02
CA SER A 312 23.70 7.65 -32.86
C SER A 312 22.96 7.06 -31.65
N LEU A 313 21.67 7.39 -31.50
CA LEU A 313 20.84 7.00 -30.36
C LEU A 313 20.11 5.69 -30.67
N ASP A 314 19.98 4.86 -29.64
CA ASP A 314 19.19 3.64 -29.65
C ASP A 314 17.72 4.00 -30.00
N HIS A 315 17.14 3.33 -31.00
CA HIS A 315 15.76 3.53 -31.48
C HIS A 315 15.03 2.18 -31.60
N MET A 316 13.71 2.17 -31.37
CA MET A 316 12.87 0.97 -31.41
C MET A 316 11.69 1.13 -32.38
N TRP A 317 11.40 0.07 -33.13
CA TRP A 317 10.26 -0.05 -34.04
C TRP A 317 9.73 -1.48 -34.03
N ASN A 318 8.72 -1.80 -34.84
CA ASN A 318 8.12 -3.13 -34.89
C ASN A 318 8.29 -3.77 -36.27
N TYR A 319 8.46 -5.10 -36.29
CA TYR A 319 8.19 -5.92 -37.47
C TYR A 319 6.86 -6.64 -37.26
N VAL A 320 6.04 -6.68 -38.31
CA VAL A 320 4.75 -7.37 -38.32
C VAL A 320 4.67 -8.28 -39.53
N GLN A 321 4.17 -9.50 -39.36
CA GLN A 321 3.89 -10.39 -40.47
C GLN A 321 2.50 -10.07 -41.03
N MET A 322 2.35 -9.94 -42.35
CA MET A 322 1.07 -9.68 -43.00
C MET A 322 0.42 -10.98 -43.53
N GLU A 323 -0.76 -10.89 -44.13
CA GLU A 323 -1.54 -12.05 -44.62
C GLU A 323 -0.86 -12.81 -45.76
N ASP A 324 0.07 -12.17 -46.46
CA ASP A 324 0.92 -12.80 -47.48
C ASP A 324 2.06 -13.64 -46.88
N GLY A 325 2.18 -13.66 -45.55
CA GLY A 325 3.22 -14.39 -44.83
C GLY A 325 4.57 -13.68 -44.79
N ALA A 326 4.70 -12.49 -45.39
CA ALA A 326 5.93 -11.70 -45.37
C ALA A 326 5.95 -10.74 -44.17
N TRP A 327 7.16 -10.35 -43.75
CA TRP A 327 7.38 -9.42 -42.63
C TRP A 327 7.60 -7.99 -43.14
N TYR A 328 7.07 -7.02 -42.41
CA TYR A 328 7.08 -5.60 -42.77
C TYR A 328 7.47 -4.75 -41.56
N LEU A 329 8.20 -3.67 -41.81
CA LEU A 329 8.55 -2.67 -40.79
C LEU A 329 7.40 -1.68 -40.59
N ILE A 330 7.12 -1.35 -39.33
CA ILE A 330 6.27 -0.22 -38.94
C ILE A 330 6.92 0.57 -37.80
N ASP A 331 6.90 1.89 -37.90
CA ASP A 331 7.43 2.81 -36.90
C ASP A 331 6.36 3.84 -36.51
N LEU A 332 5.76 3.65 -35.34
CA LEU A 332 4.67 4.51 -34.85
C LEU A 332 5.18 5.86 -34.34
N THR A 333 6.41 5.91 -33.87
CA THR A 333 7.01 7.12 -33.28
C THR A 333 7.20 8.20 -34.33
N TRP A 334 7.63 7.82 -35.53
CA TRP A 334 7.81 8.78 -36.62
C TRP A 334 6.48 9.15 -37.30
N ASN A 335 5.43 8.39 -37.04
CA ASN A 335 4.07 8.72 -37.48
C ASN A 335 3.38 9.77 -36.59
N ASP A 336 3.94 10.11 -35.43
CA ASP A 336 3.48 11.17 -34.50
C ASP A 336 3.89 12.60 -34.95
N ALA A 337 4.55 12.77 -36.10
CA ALA A 337 5.06 14.06 -36.58
C ALA A 337 4.02 14.96 -37.31
N GLY A 338 2.71 14.76 -37.06
CA GLY A 338 1.61 15.58 -37.61
C GLY A 338 0.95 15.06 -38.90
N GLU A 339 -0.03 15.81 -39.44
CA GLU A 339 -0.99 15.38 -40.50
C GLU A 339 -0.39 14.78 -41.78
N SER A 340 0.89 15.03 -42.09
CA SER A 340 1.56 14.47 -43.28
C SER A 340 2.37 13.19 -43.01
N ALA A 341 2.50 12.74 -41.75
CA ALA A 341 3.34 11.62 -41.34
C ALA A 341 2.61 10.26 -41.34
N TYR A 342 1.28 10.23 -41.17
CA TYR A 342 0.44 9.03 -40.96
C TYR A 342 0.54 7.89 -41.99
N THR A 343 1.19 8.11 -43.14
CA THR A 343 1.34 7.12 -44.22
C THR A 343 2.79 6.85 -44.63
N THR A 344 3.75 7.57 -44.04
CA THR A 344 5.13 7.56 -44.52
C THR A 344 5.86 6.28 -44.11
N TRP A 345 5.56 5.72 -42.93
CA TRP A 345 6.26 4.58 -42.35
C TRP A 345 5.38 3.34 -42.11
N ASN A 346 4.23 3.26 -42.79
CA ASN A 346 3.33 2.11 -42.66
C ASN A 346 3.83 0.94 -43.53
N LEU A 347 4.04 -0.21 -42.89
CA LEU A 347 4.28 -1.53 -43.51
C LEU A 347 5.30 -1.52 -44.66
N LYS A 348 6.54 -1.09 -44.37
CA LYS A 348 7.63 -1.02 -45.34
C LYS A 348 8.35 -2.36 -45.51
N GLY A 349 8.65 -2.71 -46.76
CA GLY A 349 9.58 -3.77 -47.10
C GLY A 349 11.00 -3.25 -47.30
N SER A 350 12.01 -4.08 -47.04
CA SER A 350 13.36 -3.97 -47.61
C SER A 350 14.07 -5.31 -47.55
N ARG A 351 14.56 -5.84 -48.69
CA ARG A 351 15.17 -7.19 -48.79
C ARG A 351 16.36 -7.45 -47.85
N ASN A 352 16.95 -6.42 -47.25
CA ASN A 352 17.99 -6.46 -46.22
C ASN A 352 18.12 -5.05 -45.61
N THR A 353 17.66 -4.85 -44.38
CA THR A 353 18.07 -3.78 -43.40
C THR A 353 18.35 -2.36 -43.91
N ILE A 354 17.77 -1.98 -45.05
CA ILE A 354 17.76 -0.63 -45.59
C ILE A 354 16.30 -0.35 -45.91
N ALA A 355 15.47 -0.42 -44.89
CA ALA A 355 14.13 0.13 -44.95
C ALA A 355 14.30 1.64 -45.08
N ALA A 356 14.23 2.11 -46.33
CA ALA A 356 14.30 3.53 -46.69
C ALA A 356 15.48 4.30 -46.07
N GLY A 357 16.69 3.73 -46.11
CA GLY A 357 17.95 4.43 -45.82
C GLY A 357 18.21 4.78 -44.34
N ASN A 358 17.26 4.58 -43.43
CA ASN A 358 17.34 5.17 -42.09
C ASN A 358 17.23 4.22 -40.90
N HIS A 359 16.76 2.97 -41.00
CA HIS A 359 16.62 2.03 -39.86
C HIS A 359 17.50 0.79 -40.02
N ILE A 360 18.49 0.63 -39.12
CA ILE A 360 19.40 -0.53 -39.13
C ILE A 360 19.19 -1.32 -37.84
N PRO A 361 18.65 -2.55 -37.89
CA PRO A 361 18.49 -3.38 -36.71
C PRO A 361 19.86 -3.75 -36.13
N ALA A 362 19.98 -3.64 -34.81
CA ALA A 362 21.19 -4.00 -34.11
C ALA A 362 21.15 -5.46 -33.59
N GLY A 363 19.98 -6.12 -33.60
CA GLY A 363 19.79 -7.48 -33.05
C GLY A 363 19.84 -7.56 -31.52
N ARG A 364 19.90 -6.40 -30.84
CA ARG A 364 20.06 -6.24 -29.39
C ARG A 364 18.70 -6.09 -28.70
N LEU A 365 18.61 -6.38 -27.40
CA LEU A 365 17.57 -5.90 -26.49
C LEU A 365 18.10 -5.77 -25.03
N PHE A 366 17.48 -4.83 -24.31
CA PHE A 366 17.45 -4.50 -22.86
C PHE A 366 18.57 -4.96 -21.92
N TYR A 367 18.94 -6.24 -21.90
CA TYR A 367 19.77 -6.82 -20.85
C TYR A 367 21.07 -7.51 -21.34
N SER A 368 21.18 -7.80 -22.64
CA SER A 368 22.26 -8.61 -23.21
C SER A 368 23.16 -7.84 -24.19
N ARG A 369 23.43 -6.55 -23.91
CA ARG A 369 24.19 -5.63 -24.79
C ARG A 369 25.58 -6.15 -25.26
N GLU A 370 26.10 -7.22 -24.65
CA GLU A 370 27.43 -7.77 -24.85
C GLU A 370 27.46 -9.15 -25.58
N TYR A 371 26.33 -9.72 -26.02
CA TYR A 371 26.24 -11.13 -26.48
C TYR A 371 25.81 -11.31 -27.94
N GLU A 372 25.95 -12.54 -28.48
CA GLU A 372 25.65 -12.89 -29.87
C GLU A 372 24.20 -12.55 -30.27
N ASN A 373 24.06 -11.74 -31.32
CA ASN A 373 22.78 -11.23 -31.82
C ASN A 373 21.85 -12.36 -32.29
N PHE A 374 20.55 -12.20 -32.01
CA PHE A 374 19.53 -13.04 -32.63
C PHE A 374 19.33 -12.71 -34.10
N THR A 375 19.04 -13.74 -34.89
CA THR A 375 18.60 -13.56 -36.27
C THR A 375 17.13 -13.13 -36.30
N LEU A 376 16.88 -12.03 -37.01
CA LEU A 376 15.54 -11.46 -37.22
C LEU A 376 14.92 -11.98 -38.53
N PRO A 377 13.60 -11.87 -38.70
CA PRO A 377 12.94 -12.14 -39.96
C PRO A 377 13.45 -11.26 -41.10
N ILE A 378 13.50 -11.83 -42.31
CA ILE A 378 13.78 -11.09 -43.53
C ILE A 378 12.51 -10.33 -43.92
N LEU A 379 12.62 -9.01 -44.07
CA LEU A 379 11.49 -8.19 -44.52
C LEU A 379 11.20 -8.42 -46.01
N SER A 380 9.94 -8.19 -46.38
CA SER A 380 9.49 -8.18 -47.77
C SER A 380 10.33 -7.23 -48.63
N GLU A 381 10.44 -7.48 -49.92
CA GLU A 381 11.14 -6.57 -50.85
C GLU A 381 10.39 -5.26 -51.08
N GLU A 382 9.07 -5.37 -51.18
CA GLU A 382 8.18 -4.28 -51.51
C GLU A 382 7.40 -3.87 -50.26
N SER A 383 6.94 -2.62 -50.21
CA SER A 383 6.03 -2.20 -49.13
C SER A 383 4.68 -2.86 -49.32
N TYR A 384 3.98 -3.16 -48.22
CA TYR A 384 2.67 -3.77 -48.29
C TYR A 384 1.67 -2.77 -48.89
N THR A 385 0.92 -3.21 -49.89
CA THR A 385 -0.19 -2.45 -50.47
C THR A 385 -1.48 -3.21 -50.24
N ASP A 386 -2.50 -2.55 -49.68
CA ASP A 386 -3.81 -3.16 -49.46
C ASP A 386 -4.51 -3.49 -50.79
N ASN A 387 -4.34 -4.74 -51.24
CA ASN A 387 -4.94 -5.27 -52.46
C ASN A 387 -6.46 -5.54 -52.34
N LEU A 388 -7.05 -5.45 -51.14
CA LEU A 388 -8.51 -5.57 -50.96
C LEU A 388 -9.23 -4.29 -51.41
N SER A 389 -8.55 -3.13 -51.34
CA SER A 389 -9.11 -1.83 -51.71
C SER A 389 -9.32 -1.63 -53.22
N THR A 390 -8.52 -2.30 -54.05
CA THR A 390 -8.42 -2.01 -55.49
C THR A 390 -9.43 -2.78 -56.37
N ASN A 391 -10.01 -3.90 -55.90
CA ASN A 391 -10.89 -4.76 -56.69
C ASN A 391 -12.29 -5.00 -56.08
N CYS A 392 -12.74 -4.12 -55.18
CA CYS A 392 -13.99 -4.31 -54.43
C CYS A 392 -15.24 -3.80 -55.18
N SER A 393 -16.32 -4.61 -55.21
CA SER A 393 -17.62 -4.28 -55.81
C SER A 393 -18.48 -3.29 -55.01
N HIS A 394 -18.11 -3.01 -53.76
CA HIS A 394 -18.86 -2.19 -52.79
C HIS A 394 -20.31 -2.64 -52.53
N SER A 395 -20.65 -3.89 -52.84
CA SER A 395 -22.00 -4.43 -52.65
C SER A 395 -22.32 -4.79 -51.19
N ASP A 396 -21.29 -5.02 -50.39
CA ASP A 396 -21.40 -5.31 -48.96
C ASP A 396 -20.95 -4.07 -48.16
N SER A 397 -21.90 -3.36 -47.57
CA SER A 397 -21.66 -2.11 -46.85
C SER A 397 -22.55 -2.00 -45.63
N ALA A 398 -21.98 -1.56 -44.52
CA ALA A 398 -22.68 -1.34 -43.26
C ALA A 398 -22.37 0.06 -42.72
N TRP A 399 -23.32 0.61 -41.97
CA TRP A 399 -23.11 1.86 -41.26
C TRP A 399 -22.25 1.60 -40.03
N VAL A 400 -21.14 2.31 -39.93
CA VAL A 400 -20.33 2.43 -38.72
C VAL A 400 -20.72 3.74 -38.05
N THR A 401 -21.14 3.64 -36.79
CA THR A 401 -21.70 4.76 -36.03
C THR A 401 -20.80 5.07 -34.85
N VAL A 402 -20.15 6.23 -34.87
CA VAL A 402 -19.61 6.88 -33.68
C VAL A 402 -20.76 7.64 -33.02
N LYS A 403 -21.21 7.16 -31.86
CA LYS A 403 -22.36 7.76 -31.16
C LYS A 403 -22.00 9.17 -30.65
N PRO A 404 -22.97 10.11 -30.63
CA PRO A 404 -22.74 11.43 -30.03
C PRO A 404 -22.40 11.29 -28.55
N PHE A 405 -21.41 12.05 -28.09
CA PHE A 405 -20.97 12.08 -26.70
C PHE A 405 -21.49 13.33 -25.97
N CYS A 406 -20.91 13.74 -24.84
CA CYS A 406 -21.46 14.85 -24.05
C CYS A 406 -21.39 16.20 -24.76
N THR A 407 -20.27 16.48 -25.43
CA THR A 407 -20.03 17.74 -26.14
C THR A 407 -19.72 17.52 -27.62
N GLU A 408 -19.47 16.28 -28.02
CA GLU A 408 -19.11 15.92 -29.38
C GLU A 408 -20.29 15.34 -30.13
N ASP A 409 -20.47 15.83 -31.36
CA ASP A 409 -21.45 15.32 -32.31
C ASP A 409 -21.09 13.89 -32.74
N GLY A 410 -22.10 13.04 -32.89
CA GLY A 410 -21.95 11.68 -33.38
C GLY A 410 -21.79 11.67 -34.89
N LYS A 411 -20.97 10.74 -35.40
CA LYS A 411 -20.65 10.61 -36.82
C LYS A 411 -21.04 9.22 -37.30
N GLU A 412 -21.72 9.14 -38.43
CA GLU A 412 -22.05 7.88 -39.08
C GLU A 412 -21.42 7.85 -40.47
N ALA A 413 -20.73 6.75 -40.78
CA ALA A 413 -20.14 6.50 -42.08
C ALA A 413 -20.66 5.17 -42.64
N LEU A 414 -21.17 5.16 -43.87
CA LEU A 414 -21.48 3.91 -44.57
C LEU A 414 -20.17 3.39 -45.15
N ILE A 415 -19.65 2.29 -44.61
CA ILE A 415 -18.35 1.74 -44.97
C ILE A 415 -18.57 0.41 -45.70
N CYS A 416 -17.91 0.24 -46.85
CA CYS A 416 -17.85 -1.06 -47.51
C CYS A 416 -17.09 -2.05 -46.63
N GLN A 417 -17.75 -3.12 -46.22
CA GLN A 417 -17.20 -4.12 -45.29
C GLN A 417 -16.07 -4.94 -45.90
N THR A 418 -15.95 -4.94 -47.23
CA THR A 418 -14.91 -5.69 -47.95
C THR A 418 -13.62 -4.89 -48.16
N CYS A 419 -13.68 -3.56 -48.23
CA CYS A 419 -12.50 -2.74 -48.58
C CYS A 419 -12.30 -1.49 -47.72
N GLY A 420 -13.17 -1.22 -46.75
CA GLY A 420 -13.06 -0.05 -45.88
C GLY A 420 -13.38 1.30 -46.54
N LYS A 421 -13.77 1.34 -47.82
CA LYS A 421 -14.12 2.61 -48.48
C LYS A 421 -15.38 3.21 -47.86
N ILE A 422 -15.28 4.47 -47.43
CA ILE A 422 -16.43 5.25 -46.98
C ILE A 422 -17.26 5.66 -48.21
N LEU A 423 -18.50 5.19 -48.26
CA LEU A 423 -19.46 5.44 -49.33
C LEU A 423 -20.35 6.65 -49.03
N GLN A 424 -20.70 6.88 -47.76
CA GLN A 424 -21.52 8.01 -47.30
C GLN A 424 -21.14 8.46 -45.89
N LYS A 425 -21.45 9.70 -45.53
CA LYS A 425 -21.27 10.26 -44.17
C LYS A 425 -22.51 11.05 -43.75
N ARG A 426 -22.85 11.03 -42.46
CA ARG A 426 -23.84 11.92 -41.82
C ARG A 426 -23.49 12.17 -40.35
N GLU A 427 -24.01 13.25 -39.78
CA GLU A 427 -23.71 13.70 -38.42
C GLU A 427 -24.99 13.82 -37.57
N SER A 428 -24.83 13.74 -36.25
CA SER A 428 -25.87 13.88 -35.24
C SER A 428 -25.38 14.72 -34.07
N ALA A 429 -26.23 15.58 -33.52
CA ALA A 429 -25.82 16.51 -32.47
C ALA A 429 -25.37 15.80 -31.18
N ALA A 430 -24.48 16.44 -30.42
CA ALA A 430 -24.00 16.00 -29.12
C ALA A 430 -25.16 15.62 -28.18
N ALA A 431 -24.97 14.53 -27.44
CA ALA A 431 -25.99 13.95 -26.58
C ALA A 431 -26.21 14.73 -25.27
N GLY A 432 -25.36 15.72 -24.97
CA GLY A 432 -25.39 16.49 -23.74
C GLY A 432 -24.93 15.70 -22.51
N HIS A 433 -24.87 16.39 -21.37
CA HIS A 433 -24.42 15.78 -20.11
C HIS A 433 -25.49 14.90 -19.48
N SER A 434 -25.08 13.70 -19.04
CA SER A 434 -25.89 12.81 -18.22
C SER A 434 -25.56 13.06 -16.75
N TRP A 435 -26.18 14.10 -16.19
CA TRP A 435 -25.90 14.52 -14.82
C TRP A 435 -26.42 13.51 -13.78
N GLY A 436 -25.55 13.14 -12.84
CA GLY A 436 -25.94 12.41 -11.63
C GLY A 436 -26.69 13.28 -10.61
N ASN A 437 -26.95 12.71 -9.43
CA ASN A 437 -27.49 13.46 -8.30
C ASN A 437 -26.45 14.45 -7.75
N TYR A 438 -26.92 15.58 -7.23
CA TYR A 438 -26.05 16.47 -6.47
C TYR A 438 -25.60 15.80 -5.16
N VAL A 439 -24.31 15.91 -4.90
CA VAL A 439 -23.64 15.47 -3.69
C VAL A 439 -23.19 16.71 -2.92
N VAL A 440 -23.54 16.79 -1.64
CA VAL A 440 -23.13 17.92 -0.78
C VAL A 440 -21.63 17.85 -0.54
N LYS A 441 -20.88 18.80 -1.12
CA LYS A 441 -19.44 18.97 -0.88
C LYS A 441 -19.16 19.79 0.38
N LYS A 442 -20.04 20.76 0.65
CA LYS A 442 -19.99 21.59 1.85
C LYS A 442 -21.41 21.77 2.39
N ALA A 443 -21.67 21.31 3.60
CA ALA A 443 -22.96 21.52 4.23
C ALA A 443 -23.18 23.02 4.52
N ALA A 444 -24.41 23.50 4.35
CA ALA A 444 -24.76 24.85 4.77
C ALA A 444 -24.80 24.95 6.30
N THR A 445 -24.39 26.09 6.83
CA THR A 445 -24.49 26.43 8.26
C THR A 445 -25.32 27.70 8.41
N GLY A 446 -25.63 28.14 9.64
CA GLY A 446 -26.23 29.46 9.84
C GLY A 446 -25.31 30.62 9.43
N GLN A 447 -24.00 30.36 9.35
CA GLN A 447 -23.00 31.39 9.08
C GLN A 447 -22.54 31.38 7.61
N SER A 448 -22.56 30.24 6.94
CA SER A 448 -22.01 30.06 5.59
C SER A 448 -22.93 29.23 4.69
N GLU A 449 -22.95 29.58 3.40
CA GLU A 449 -23.65 28.79 2.39
C GLU A 449 -22.96 27.44 2.19
N GLY A 450 -23.75 26.45 1.82
CA GLY A 450 -23.26 25.13 1.41
C GLY A 450 -23.01 25.06 -0.09
N LEU A 451 -22.43 23.96 -0.54
CA LEU A 451 -22.13 23.66 -1.92
C LEU A 451 -22.51 22.21 -2.18
N GLU A 452 -23.23 21.99 -3.26
CA GLU A 452 -23.47 20.66 -3.80
C GLU A 452 -23.02 20.60 -5.26
N GLU A 453 -22.49 19.45 -5.65
CA GLU A 453 -21.88 19.19 -6.96
C GLU A 453 -22.48 17.92 -7.54
N ARG A 454 -22.83 17.92 -8.82
CA ARG A 454 -23.15 16.71 -9.57
C ARG A 454 -22.15 16.49 -10.68
N THR A 455 -21.89 15.24 -10.98
CA THR A 455 -20.93 14.82 -12.00
C THR A 455 -21.67 14.15 -13.15
N CYS A 456 -21.25 14.42 -14.38
CA CYS A 456 -21.72 13.72 -15.55
C CYS A 456 -21.17 12.29 -15.53
N SER A 457 -22.06 11.29 -15.57
CA SER A 457 -21.67 9.88 -15.55
C SER A 457 -20.96 9.40 -16.81
N ARG A 458 -20.98 10.19 -17.88
CA ARG A 458 -20.33 9.87 -19.16
C ARG A 458 -18.94 10.49 -19.28
N CYS A 459 -18.79 11.78 -18.97
CA CYS A 459 -17.57 12.54 -19.28
C CYS A 459 -16.86 13.14 -18.05
N GLY A 460 -17.32 12.86 -16.84
CA GLY A 460 -16.69 13.38 -15.61
C GLY A 460 -16.85 14.88 -15.35
N ALA A 461 -17.42 15.65 -16.28
CA ALA A 461 -17.68 17.08 -16.07
C ALA A 461 -18.52 17.30 -14.80
N THR A 462 -18.29 18.41 -14.11
CA THR A 462 -18.96 18.74 -12.84
C THR A 462 -19.78 20.01 -12.93
N GLU A 463 -20.92 20.05 -12.27
CA GLU A 463 -21.75 21.24 -12.10
C GLU A 463 -22.04 21.47 -10.62
N GLN A 464 -21.80 22.70 -10.16
CA GLN A 464 -21.96 23.09 -8.77
C GLN A 464 -23.12 24.06 -8.58
N ARG A 465 -23.79 23.98 -7.43
CA ARG A 465 -24.75 24.99 -6.99
C ARG A 465 -24.66 25.26 -5.49
N THR A 466 -25.08 26.45 -5.12
CA THR A 466 -25.04 26.94 -3.74
C THR A 466 -26.27 26.51 -2.94
N ILE A 467 -26.05 26.02 -1.72
CA ILE A 467 -27.10 25.73 -0.74
C ILE A 467 -27.23 26.94 0.20
N LYS A 468 -28.45 27.47 0.33
CA LYS A 468 -28.73 28.61 1.21
C LYS A 468 -28.36 28.30 2.68
N LYS A 469 -27.93 29.34 3.40
CA LYS A 469 -27.65 29.27 4.84
C LYS A 469 -28.85 28.74 5.62
N LEU A 470 -28.58 28.00 6.70
CA LEU A 470 -29.64 27.49 7.59
C LEU A 470 -30.27 28.63 8.38
N THR A 471 -31.58 28.58 8.56
CA THR A 471 -32.30 29.43 9.51
C THR A 471 -31.97 29.02 10.95
N GLN A 472 -32.19 29.92 11.91
CA GLN A 472 -32.03 29.62 13.33
C GLN A 472 -32.85 28.39 13.76
N LYS A 473 -34.10 28.29 13.31
CA LYS A 473 -34.97 27.13 13.60
C LYS A 473 -34.36 25.82 13.08
N GLN A 474 -33.85 25.79 11.84
CA GLN A 474 -33.22 24.60 11.27
C GLN A 474 -31.95 24.18 12.01
N MET A 475 -31.17 25.15 12.50
CA MET A 475 -30.00 24.86 13.33
C MET A 475 -30.42 24.22 14.68
N VAL A 476 -31.44 24.78 15.34
CA VAL A 476 -31.94 24.21 16.60
C VAL A 476 -32.55 22.82 16.38
N GLU A 477 -33.30 22.61 15.30
CA GLU A 477 -33.80 21.29 14.90
C GLU A 477 -32.66 20.27 14.70
N ALA A 478 -31.56 20.69 14.08
CA ALA A 478 -30.38 19.85 13.89
C ALA A 478 -29.71 19.51 15.23
N TYR A 479 -29.62 20.45 16.18
CA TYR A 479 -29.10 20.18 17.52
C TYR A 479 -29.96 19.19 18.30
N VAL A 480 -31.28 19.36 18.29
CA VAL A 480 -32.19 18.43 18.96
C VAL A 480 -32.12 17.04 18.31
N THR A 481 -32.10 16.99 16.97
CA THR A 481 -31.93 15.73 16.22
C THR A 481 -30.62 15.03 16.58
N ARG A 482 -29.53 15.78 16.77
CA ARG A 482 -28.25 15.26 17.25
C ARG A 482 -28.38 14.62 18.64
N LEU A 483 -29.11 15.22 19.59
CA LEU A 483 -29.34 14.62 20.91
C LEU A 483 -30.14 13.31 20.82
N TYR A 484 -31.23 13.29 20.05
CA TYR A 484 -31.99 12.05 19.81
C TYR A 484 -31.11 10.95 19.19
N THR A 485 -30.30 11.31 18.19
CA THR A 485 -29.50 10.34 17.45
C THR A 485 -28.34 9.81 18.28
N LEU A 486 -27.54 10.69 18.90
CA LEU A 486 -26.30 10.30 19.56
C LEU A 486 -26.50 9.84 21.01
N VAL A 487 -27.51 10.35 21.71
CA VAL A 487 -27.83 9.93 23.08
C VAL A 487 -28.82 8.76 23.05
N LEU A 488 -29.94 8.91 22.33
CA LEU A 488 -31.03 7.93 22.35
C LEU A 488 -30.92 6.87 21.24
N GLY A 489 -30.12 7.08 20.19
CA GLY A 489 -29.92 6.09 19.14
C GLY A 489 -31.10 5.98 18.18
N ARG A 490 -31.96 7.02 18.10
CA ARG A 490 -33.14 7.03 17.23
C ARG A 490 -33.38 8.40 16.62
N LYS A 491 -34.20 8.44 15.56
CA LYS A 491 -34.71 9.70 15.02
C LYS A 491 -35.75 10.31 15.99
N PRO A 492 -35.84 11.65 16.10
CA PRO A 492 -36.92 12.28 16.85
C PRO A 492 -38.28 12.00 16.21
N ASP A 493 -39.30 11.85 17.03
CA ASP A 493 -40.68 12.01 16.57
C ASP A 493 -41.02 13.50 16.42
N ALA A 494 -42.02 13.83 15.61
CA ALA A 494 -42.36 15.22 15.29
C ALA A 494 -42.76 16.05 16.52
N ASN A 495 -43.48 15.45 17.47
CA ASN A 495 -43.95 16.15 18.66
C ASN A 495 -42.79 16.45 19.62
N GLY A 496 -41.94 15.45 19.87
CA GLY A 496 -40.74 15.59 20.69
C GLY A 496 -39.76 16.61 20.12
N LEU A 497 -39.52 16.56 18.80
CA LEU A 497 -38.67 17.55 18.11
C LEU A 497 -39.19 18.97 18.32
N ASN A 498 -40.47 19.19 18.01
CA ASN A 498 -41.09 20.51 18.12
C ASN A 498 -41.05 21.04 19.55
N ALA A 499 -41.33 20.20 20.55
CA ALA A 499 -41.31 20.60 21.95
C ALA A 499 -39.92 21.08 22.40
N TRP A 500 -38.87 20.31 22.11
CA TRP A 500 -37.49 20.68 22.46
C TRP A 500 -36.99 21.91 21.69
N VAL A 501 -37.31 21.99 20.40
CA VAL A 501 -36.96 23.16 19.57
C VAL A 501 -37.61 24.42 20.15
N SER A 502 -38.88 24.35 20.57
CA SER A 502 -39.55 25.48 21.21
C SER A 502 -38.87 25.91 22.52
N GLN A 503 -38.44 24.98 23.38
CA GLN A 503 -37.75 25.34 24.63
C GLN A 503 -36.42 26.07 24.36
N LEU A 504 -35.63 25.57 23.41
CA LEU A 504 -34.34 26.17 23.04
C LEU A 504 -34.51 27.52 22.33
N MET A 505 -35.49 27.64 21.42
CA MET A 505 -35.76 28.89 20.71
C MET A 505 -36.28 30.00 21.62
N ASN A 506 -37.04 29.64 22.66
CA ASN A 506 -37.57 30.59 23.64
C ASN A 506 -36.57 30.93 24.75
N GLY A 507 -35.41 30.27 24.79
CA GLY A 507 -34.41 30.46 25.85
C GLY A 507 -34.80 29.87 27.21
N ASN A 508 -35.82 29.01 27.26
CA ASN A 508 -36.24 28.32 28.49
C ASN A 508 -35.25 27.20 28.88
N ASN A 509 -34.53 26.68 27.89
CA ASN A 509 -33.43 25.75 28.09
C ASN A 509 -32.23 26.20 27.27
N THR A 510 -31.06 25.98 27.85
CA THR A 510 -29.75 26.04 27.19
C THR A 510 -29.40 24.69 26.56
N GLY A 511 -28.36 24.66 25.73
CA GLY A 511 -27.83 23.42 25.16
C GLY A 511 -27.43 22.41 26.23
N ALA A 512 -26.77 22.87 27.30
CA ALA A 512 -26.38 22.04 28.44
C ALA A 512 -27.59 21.37 29.13
N GLU A 513 -28.64 22.14 29.42
CA GLU A 513 -29.85 21.63 30.08
C GLU A 513 -30.63 20.69 29.18
N ALA A 514 -30.72 20.99 27.87
CA ALA A 514 -31.30 20.08 26.90
C ALA A 514 -30.51 18.77 26.87
N ALA A 515 -29.19 18.81 26.70
CA ALA A 515 -28.34 17.61 26.72
C ALA A 515 -28.52 16.80 28.02
N GLN A 516 -28.57 17.47 29.18
CA GLN A 516 -28.77 16.81 30.47
C GLN A 516 -30.13 16.10 30.52
N GLY A 517 -31.18 16.74 30.02
CA GLY A 517 -32.52 16.15 29.94
C GLY A 517 -32.56 14.85 29.11
N PHE A 518 -31.77 14.76 28.04
CA PHE A 518 -31.65 13.52 27.25
C PHE A 518 -30.79 12.47 27.95
N ILE A 519 -29.62 12.86 28.46
CA ILE A 519 -28.61 11.97 29.03
C ILE A 519 -29.08 11.34 30.35
N PHE A 520 -29.89 12.05 31.13
CA PHE A 520 -30.47 11.55 32.37
C PHE A 520 -31.96 11.18 32.24
N SER A 521 -32.47 11.09 31.01
CA SER A 521 -33.83 10.59 30.77
C SER A 521 -33.97 9.12 31.18
N ASN A 522 -35.17 8.72 31.58
CA ASN A 522 -35.50 7.31 31.79
C ASN A 522 -35.21 6.44 30.55
N GLU A 523 -35.28 7.03 29.35
CA GLU A 523 -34.98 6.32 28.10
C GLU A 523 -33.49 5.99 27.99
N TYR A 524 -32.60 6.95 28.26
CA TYR A 524 -31.17 6.70 28.26
C TYR A 524 -30.74 5.78 29.41
N LEU A 525 -31.26 6.01 30.63
CA LEU A 525 -30.91 5.22 31.81
C LEU A 525 -31.25 3.73 31.64
N LYS A 526 -32.33 3.40 30.91
CA LYS A 526 -32.69 2.01 30.58
C LYS A 526 -31.69 1.29 29.68
N LYS A 527 -30.79 2.01 28.99
CA LYS A 527 -29.72 1.40 28.20
C LYS A 527 -28.65 0.74 29.06
N ASN A 528 -28.59 1.06 30.36
CA ASN A 528 -27.64 0.50 31.32
C ASN A 528 -26.18 0.51 30.80
N THR A 529 -25.77 1.64 30.22
CA THR A 529 -24.44 1.80 29.61
C THR A 529 -23.33 1.67 30.66
N SER A 530 -22.20 1.10 30.26
CA SER A 530 -20.94 1.13 31.02
C SER A 530 -20.36 2.56 31.09
N ASN A 531 -19.38 2.77 31.98
CA ASN A 531 -18.68 4.06 32.06
C ASN A 531 -17.96 4.42 30.75
N ALA A 532 -17.36 3.43 30.08
CA ALA A 532 -16.69 3.63 28.80
C ALA A 532 -17.67 4.04 27.68
N GLU A 533 -18.86 3.43 27.62
CA GLU A 533 -19.91 3.81 26.66
C GLU A 533 -20.52 5.18 26.97
N TYR A 534 -20.69 5.51 28.25
CA TYR A 534 -21.16 6.82 28.69
C TYR A 534 -20.20 7.94 28.24
N VAL A 535 -18.90 7.78 28.52
CA VAL A 535 -17.87 8.75 28.11
C VAL A 535 -17.81 8.85 26.59
N GLU A 536 -17.88 7.74 25.86
CA GLU A 536 -17.90 7.77 24.39
C GLU A 536 -19.10 8.55 23.85
N MET A 537 -20.28 8.37 24.44
CA MET A 537 -21.48 9.13 24.07
C MET A 537 -21.28 10.64 24.32
N LEU A 538 -20.64 11.03 25.44
CA LEU A 538 -20.34 12.43 25.73
C LEU A 538 -19.38 13.04 24.70
N TYR A 539 -18.31 12.35 24.31
CA TYR A 539 -17.41 12.82 23.24
C TYR A 539 -18.16 13.03 21.93
N ASN A 540 -18.90 12.01 21.49
CA ASN A 540 -19.63 12.08 20.23
C ASN A 540 -20.69 13.19 20.23
N THR A 541 -21.41 13.36 21.35
CA THR A 541 -22.54 14.30 21.47
C THR A 541 -22.10 15.73 21.77
N MET A 542 -21.14 15.91 22.68
CA MET A 542 -20.77 17.23 23.21
C MET A 542 -19.51 17.80 22.57
N MET A 543 -18.63 16.97 22.00
CA MET A 543 -17.41 17.44 21.31
C MET A 543 -17.48 17.25 19.79
N GLY A 544 -18.40 16.41 19.30
CA GLY A 544 -18.56 16.20 17.85
C GLY A 544 -17.49 15.35 17.22
N ARG A 545 -16.75 14.59 18.02
CA ARG A 545 -15.69 13.68 17.59
C ARG A 545 -15.67 12.44 18.46
N LYS A 546 -15.03 11.37 17.96
CA LYS A 546 -14.69 10.21 18.78
C LYS A 546 -13.65 10.58 19.84
N SER A 547 -13.67 9.84 20.94
CA SER A 547 -12.66 9.99 21.98
C SER A 547 -11.28 9.52 21.51
N ASP A 548 -10.22 10.17 22.01
CA ASP A 548 -8.87 9.60 21.98
C ASP A 548 -8.67 8.65 23.18
N ALA A 549 -7.73 7.72 23.05
CA ALA A 549 -7.55 6.65 24.04
C ALA A 549 -7.19 7.18 25.44
N ALA A 550 -6.31 8.18 25.52
CA ALA A 550 -5.84 8.74 26.77
C ALA A 550 -6.94 9.56 27.49
N GLY A 551 -7.62 10.44 26.74
CA GLY A 551 -8.73 11.25 27.26
C GLY A 551 -9.89 10.40 27.74
N LYS A 552 -10.28 9.36 26.97
CA LYS A 552 -11.30 8.41 27.40
C LYS A 552 -10.90 7.70 28.69
N ALA A 553 -9.68 7.18 28.75
CA ALA A 553 -9.18 6.47 29.94
C ALA A 553 -9.19 7.38 31.19
N ALA A 554 -8.81 8.65 31.04
CA ALA A 554 -8.84 9.61 32.14
C ALA A 554 -10.26 9.86 32.69
N TRP A 555 -11.25 10.09 31.82
CA TRP A 555 -12.64 10.29 32.24
C TRP A 555 -13.28 9.03 32.82
N VAL A 556 -13.03 7.86 32.22
CA VAL A 556 -13.50 6.58 32.74
C VAL A 556 -12.92 6.32 34.12
N LYS A 557 -11.62 6.59 34.33
CA LYS A 557 -10.97 6.46 35.63
C LYS A 557 -11.62 7.33 36.71
N GLN A 558 -12.08 8.54 36.38
CA GLN A 558 -12.82 9.38 37.35
C GLN A 558 -14.15 8.72 37.77
N LEU A 559 -14.90 8.15 36.82
CA LEU A 559 -16.14 7.44 37.11
C LEU A 559 -15.89 6.18 37.94
N ASP A 560 -14.86 5.41 37.60
CA ASP A 560 -14.48 4.19 38.31
C ASP A 560 -13.98 4.51 39.74
N ASN A 561 -13.42 5.71 39.93
CA ASN A 561 -13.01 6.22 41.23
C ASN A 561 -14.13 6.91 42.03
N GLY A 562 -15.35 6.96 41.52
CA GLY A 562 -16.53 7.41 42.25
C GLY A 562 -16.98 8.85 42.00
N CYS A 563 -16.40 9.55 41.03
CA CYS A 563 -17.05 10.74 40.49
C CYS A 563 -18.38 10.38 39.82
N THR A 564 -19.35 11.28 39.89
CA THR A 564 -20.67 11.03 39.33
C THR A 564 -20.68 11.26 37.82
N ARG A 565 -21.63 10.62 37.13
CA ARG A 565 -21.89 10.89 35.71
C ARG A 565 -22.22 12.36 35.44
N LEU A 566 -22.89 13.04 36.39
CA LEU A 566 -23.22 14.46 36.27
C LEU A 566 -21.97 15.33 36.40
N GLY A 567 -21.06 15.01 37.34
CA GLY A 567 -19.76 15.67 37.48
C GLY A 567 -18.92 15.55 36.22
N VAL A 568 -18.80 14.34 35.67
CA VAL A 568 -18.10 14.14 34.39
C VAL A 568 -18.77 14.91 33.27
N MET A 569 -20.10 14.86 33.14
CA MET A 569 -20.81 15.66 32.14
C MET A 569 -20.56 17.17 32.31
N ALA A 570 -20.51 17.69 33.54
CA ALA A 570 -20.21 19.09 33.80
C ALA A 570 -18.83 19.50 33.26
N GLY A 571 -17.83 18.61 33.33
CA GLY A 571 -16.53 18.79 32.68
C GLY A 571 -16.63 18.95 31.16
N PHE A 572 -17.42 18.11 30.49
CA PHE A 572 -17.67 18.24 29.05
C PHE A 572 -18.43 19.52 28.70
N VAL A 573 -19.44 19.88 29.50
CA VAL A 573 -20.22 21.14 29.34
C VAL A 573 -19.29 22.36 29.47
N GLY A 574 -18.32 22.31 30.37
CA GLY A 574 -17.36 23.38 30.61
C GLY A 574 -16.37 23.60 29.47
N SER A 575 -16.23 22.66 28.54
CA SER A 575 -15.20 22.70 27.49
C SER A 575 -15.44 23.76 26.40
N ASP A 576 -14.34 24.22 25.78
CA ASP A 576 -14.39 25.06 24.58
C ASP A 576 -15.02 24.32 23.39
N GLU A 577 -14.84 23.00 23.32
CA GLU A 577 -15.43 22.17 22.26
C GLU A 577 -16.96 22.19 22.33
N PHE A 578 -17.55 22.00 23.50
CA PHE A 578 -19.00 22.10 23.65
C PHE A 578 -19.50 23.53 23.39
N SER A 579 -18.73 24.54 23.79
CA SER A 579 -19.02 25.94 23.47
C SER A 579 -19.10 26.18 21.96
N LYS A 580 -18.17 25.61 21.19
CA LYS A 580 -18.18 25.65 19.72
C LYS A 580 -19.37 24.90 19.12
N ILE A 581 -19.71 23.73 19.67
CA ILE A 581 -20.91 22.97 19.24
C ILE A 581 -22.16 23.83 19.41
N CYS A 582 -22.40 24.38 20.60
CA CYS A 582 -23.57 25.24 20.85
C CYS A 582 -23.59 26.49 19.95
N ALA A 583 -22.44 27.15 19.77
CA ALA A 583 -22.32 28.31 18.88
C ALA A 583 -22.64 27.95 17.42
N SER A 584 -22.23 26.77 16.95
CA SER A 584 -22.51 26.30 15.58
C SER A 584 -24.01 26.10 15.29
N TYR A 585 -24.80 25.83 16.34
CA TYR A 585 -26.26 25.71 16.28
C TYR A 585 -26.98 27.01 16.69
N GLY A 586 -26.25 28.09 16.97
CA GLY A 586 -26.82 29.37 17.40
C GLY A 586 -27.53 29.30 18.75
N ILE A 587 -27.18 28.38 19.64
CA ILE A 587 -27.82 28.21 20.95
C ILE A 587 -26.88 28.64 22.09
N GLN A 588 -27.46 29.08 23.20
CA GLN A 588 -26.70 29.35 24.41
C GLN A 588 -26.21 28.03 25.02
N ARG A 589 -24.91 27.97 25.35
CA ARG A 589 -24.29 26.77 25.94
C ARG A 589 -24.93 26.39 27.28
N GLY A 590 -25.09 27.36 28.18
CA GLY A 590 -25.45 27.10 29.57
C GLY A 590 -24.31 26.52 30.40
N THR A 591 -24.63 26.09 31.61
CA THR A 591 -23.71 25.49 32.59
C THR A 591 -24.41 24.39 33.36
N ILE A 592 -23.70 23.31 33.67
CA ILE A 592 -24.13 22.29 34.63
C ILE A 592 -23.16 22.32 35.81
N THR A 593 -23.69 22.22 37.02
CA THR A 593 -22.90 22.13 38.25
C THR A 593 -23.35 20.89 39.02
N SER A 594 -22.39 20.02 39.37
CA SER A 594 -22.66 18.94 40.32
C SER A 594 -22.52 19.46 41.75
N THR A 595 -23.42 19.03 42.64
CA THR A 595 -23.36 19.30 44.07
C THR A 595 -22.75 18.13 44.87
N ALA A 596 -22.43 17.01 44.21
CA ALA A 596 -21.84 15.86 44.87
C ALA A 596 -20.44 16.21 45.40
N VAL A 597 -20.14 15.77 46.62
CA VAL A 597 -18.84 16.03 47.26
C VAL A 597 -17.72 15.37 46.46
N THR A 598 -17.97 14.18 45.93
CA THR A 598 -17.04 13.41 45.09
C THR A 598 -16.64 14.07 43.77
N ASP A 599 -17.38 15.09 43.33
CA ASP A 599 -17.08 15.81 42.09
C ASP A 599 -16.29 17.10 42.33
N GLN A 600 -16.15 17.54 43.58
CA GLN A 600 -15.45 18.79 43.92
C GLN A 600 -13.94 18.67 43.69
N ASN A 601 -13.37 17.50 43.95
CA ASN A 601 -11.99 17.18 43.65
C ASN A 601 -11.84 15.67 43.35
N PRO A 602 -11.80 15.29 42.06
CA PRO A 602 -11.68 13.90 41.63
C PRO A 602 -10.46 13.17 42.18
N ASP A 603 -9.35 13.88 42.43
CA ASP A 603 -8.13 13.29 42.97
C ASP A 603 -8.33 12.91 44.44
N VAL A 604 -8.90 13.80 45.26
CA VAL A 604 -9.24 13.49 46.66
C VAL A 604 -10.20 12.31 46.74
N THR A 605 -11.20 12.26 45.87
CA THR A 605 -12.14 11.13 45.79
C THR A 605 -11.45 9.84 45.39
N ALA A 606 -10.53 9.87 44.42
CA ALA A 606 -9.74 8.71 44.03
C ALA A 606 -8.86 8.20 45.19
N PHE A 607 -8.33 9.09 46.02
CA PHE A 607 -7.58 8.71 47.22
C PHE A 607 -8.45 7.98 48.25
N VAL A 608 -9.70 8.43 48.47
CA VAL A 608 -10.63 7.72 49.36
C VAL A 608 -11.05 6.38 48.74
N CYS A 609 -11.36 6.33 47.44
CA CYS A 609 -11.70 5.10 46.72
C CYS A 609 -10.59 4.04 46.85
N ARG A 610 -9.32 4.47 46.80
CA ARG A 610 -8.15 3.61 47.03
C ARG A 610 -8.20 2.90 48.39
N MET A 611 -8.71 3.53 49.45
CA MET A 611 -8.82 2.88 50.75
C MET A 611 -9.79 1.69 50.71
N TYR A 612 -10.94 1.86 50.04
CA TYR A 612 -11.88 0.75 49.86
C TYR A 612 -11.32 -0.36 48.97
N THR A 613 -10.74 -0.01 47.83
CA THR A 613 -10.32 -0.98 46.82
C THR A 613 -9.01 -1.70 47.19
N VAL A 614 -8.05 -1.00 47.80
CA VAL A 614 -6.72 -1.57 48.15
C VAL A 614 -6.71 -2.15 49.56
N VAL A 615 -7.23 -1.42 50.56
CA VAL A 615 -7.19 -1.88 51.97
C VAL A 615 -8.30 -2.90 52.22
N LEU A 616 -9.55 -2.56 51.88
CA LEU A 616 -10.69 -3.45 52.13
C LEU A 616 -10.90 -4.47 51.01
N GLY A 617 -10.39 -4.25 49.81
CA GLY A 617 -10.52 -5.20 48.69
C GLY A 617 -11.95 -5.29 48.15
N ARG A 618 -12.73 -4.21 48.25
CA ARG A 618 -14.11 -4.14 47.74
C ARG A 618 -14.43 -2.77 47.16
N ASN A 619 -15.58 -2.66 46.50
CA ASN A 619 -16.10 -1.37 46.07
C ASN A 619 -16.49 -0.50 47.28
N TYR A 620 -16.33 0.81 47.10
CA TYR A 620 -16.77 1.79 48.07
C TYR A 620 -18.28 1.77 48.23
N ASP A 621 -18.76 2.11 49.42
CA ASP A 621 -20.15 2.49 49.62
C ASP A 621 -20.30 4.00 49.34
N PRO A 622 -21.34 4.46 48.61
CA PRO A 622 -21.45 5.86 48.20
C PRO A 622 -21.46 6.86 49.36
N ASN A 623 -22.18 6.54 50.44
CA ASN A 623 -22.31 7.44 51.59
C ASN A 623 -20.97 7.60 52.34
N GLY A 624 -20.22 6.51 52.50
CA GLY A 624 -18.90 6.53 53.13
C GLY A 624 -17.87 7.22 52.25
N LEU A 625 -17.89 7.00 50.93
CA LEU A 625 -17.03 7.72 49.99
C LEU A 625 -17.26 9.24 50.08
N ASP A 626 -18.53 9.68 50.07
CA ASP A 626 -18.90 11.09 50.25
C ASP A 626 -18.41 11.64 51.59
N ALA A 627 -18.67 10.92 52.68
CA ALA A 627 -18.32 11.37 54.03
C ALA A 627 -16.81 11.53 54.23
N TRP A 628 -16.02 10.55 53.79
CA TRP A 628 -14.55 10.62 53.90
C TRP A 628 -13.95 11.67 52.98
N THR A 629 -14.46 11.80 51.76
CA THR A 629 -14.04 12.86 50.81
C THR A 629 -14.30 14.24 51.43
N ALA A 630 -15.48 14.45 52.05
CA ALA A 630 -15.82 15.72 52.70
C ALA A 630 -14.83 16.10 53.81
N LYS A 631 -14.41 15.13 54.64
CA LYS A 631 -13.45 15.38 55.72
C LYS A 631 -12.08 15.81 55.21
N LEU A 632 -11.58 15.15 54.16
CA LEU A 632 -10.30 15.52 53.52
C LEU A 632 -10.37 16.90 52.88
N LEU A 633 -11.44 17.20 52.15
CA LEU A 633 -11.64 18.52 51.51
C LEU A 633 -11.68 19.66 52.53
N LYS A 634 -12.32 19.44 53.68
CA LYS A 634 -12.37 20.40 54.79
C LYS A 634 -11.09 20.44 55.63
N ARG A 635 -10.11 19.57 55.33
CA ARG A 635 -8.87 19.40 56.11
C ARG A 635 -9.12 19.06 57.58
N GLU A 636 -10.22 18.36 57.87
CA GLU A 636 -10.55 17.87 59.21
C GLU A 636 -9.66 16.69 59.60
N ILE A 637 -9.20 15.91 58.61
CA ILE A 637 -8.28 14.78 58.75
C ILE A 637 -7.21 14.83 57.65
N GLY A 638 -6.06 14.19 57.90
CA GLY A 638 -5.04 13.90 56.89
C GLY A 638 -5.21 12.52 56.24
N GLY A 639 -4.42 12.23 55.21
CA GLY A 639 -4.40 10.93 54.54
C GLY A 639 -3.98 9.81 55.47
N GLY A 640 -3.01 10.06 56.37
CA GLY A 640 -2.56 9.12 57.40
C GLY A 640 -3.69 8.73 58.34
N GLU A 641 -4.38 9.71 58.93
CA GLU A 641 -5.52 9.47 59.83
C GLU A 641 -6.67 8.73 59.13
N LEU A 642 -7.00 9.11 57.89
CA LEU A 642 -7.95 8.37 57.06
C LEU A 642 -7.53 6.91 56.93
N SER A 643 -6.30 6.66 56.48
CA SER A 643 -5.79 5.32 56.21
C SER A 643 -5.79 4.44 57.46
N MET A 644 -5.39 4.99 58.62
CA MET A 644 -5.43 4.28 59.90
C MET A 644 -6.86 3.85 60.24
N GLY A 645 -7.85 4.72 60.01
CA GLY A 645 -9.26 4.37 60.19
C GLY A 645 -9.69 3.12 59.40
N PHE A 646 -9.18 2.93 58.18
CA PHE A 646 -9.46 1.74 57.37
C PHE A 646 -8.67 0.50 57.86
N PHE A 647 -7.39 0.63 58.19
CA PHE A 647 -6.58 -0.49 58.71
C PHE A 647 -7.02 -0.95 60.11
N HIS A 648 -7.56 -0.05 60.93
CA HIS A 648 -8.11 -0.36 62.25
C HIS A 648 -9.60 -0.71 62.22
N SER A 649 -10.24 -0.66 61.05
CA SER A 649 -11.64 -1.03 60.92
C SER A 649 -11.84 -2.50 61.28
N GLN A 650 -12.97 -2.81 61.94
CA GLN A 650 -13.33 -4.20 62.23
C GLN A 650 -13.40 -5.03 60.94
N GLU A 651 -13.78 -4.42 59.83
CA GLU A 651 -13.81 -5.06 58.52
C GLU A 651 -12.41 -5.56 58.10
N PHE A 652 -11.40 -4.70 58.15
CA PHE A 652 -10.03 -5.11 57.80
C PHE A 652 -9.48 -6.15 58.77
N LEU A 653 -9.66 -5.93 60.08
CA LEU A 653 -9.16 -6.84 61.11
C LEU A 653 -9.77 -8.25 60.99
N SER A 654 -11.04 -8.34 60.59
CA SER A 654 -11.74 -9.62 60.41
C SER A 654 -11.21 -10.42 59.21
N LYS A 655 -10.46 -9.81 58.29
CA LYS A 655 -9.83 -10.52 57.15
C LYS A 655 -8.63 -11.37 57.56
N ALA A 656 -8.10 -11.18 58.78
CA ALA A 656 -6.97 -11.94 59.32
C ALA A 656 -5.79 -12.10 58.33
N VAL A 657 -5.45 -11.01 57.63
CA VAL A 657 -4.40 -11.03 56.59
C VAL A 657 -3.04 -11.40 57.17
N SER A 658 -2.25 -12.18 56.44
CA SER A 658 -0.87 -12.50 56.82
C SER A 658 0.03 -11.26 56.84
N ASP A 659 1.15 -11.31 57.54
CA ASP A 659 2.11 -10.19 57.60
C ASP A 659 2.66 -9.81 56.22
N ARG A 660 2.94 -10.82 55.38
CA ARG A 660 3.37 -10.59 54.00
C ARG A 660 2.32 -9.84 53.18
N ASN A 661 1.05 -10.24 53.29
CA ASN A 661 -0.03 -9.58 52.57
C ASN A 661 -0.32 -8.20 53.16
N PHE A 662 -0.21 -8.03 54.48
CA PHE A 662 -0.34 -6.74 55.15
C PHE A 662 0.69 -5.73 54.65
N VAL A 663 1.98 -6.09 54.61
CA VAL A 663 3.04 -5.22 54.08
C VAL A 663 2.79 -4.93 52.59
N THR A 664 2.38 -5.92 51.80
CA THR A 664 2.03 -5.72 50.39
C THR A 664 0.90 -4.70 50.21
N ILE A 665 -0.15 -4.77 51.04
CA ILE A 665 -1.24 -3.79 51.05
C ILE A 665 -0.70 -2.40 51.45
N CYS A 666 0.24 -2.31 52.40
CA CYS A 666 0.86 -1.03 52.76
C CYS A 666 1.62 -0.39 51.58
N TYR A 667 2.44 -1.15 50.86
CA TYR A 667 3.13 -0.65 49.66
C TYR A 667 2.14 -0.14 48.60
N ARG A 668 1.10 -0.93 48.34
CA ARG A 668 0.05 -0.54 47.41
C ARG A 668 -0.71 0.69 47.89
N THR A 669 -1.00 0.83 49.17
CA THR A 669 -1.77 1.97 49.71
C THR A 669 -0.93 3.25 49.74
N TYR A 670 0.29 3.19 50.29
CA TYR A 670 1.09 4.36 50.61
C TYR A 670 2.09 4.77 49.52
N LEU A 671 2.52 3.84 48.66
CA LEU A 671 3.60 4.08 47.70
C LEU A 671 3.19 3.84 46.24
N ASN A 672 1.96 3.36 46.00
CA ASN A 672 1.42 3.11 44.66
C ASN A 672 2.23 2.13 43.81
N ARG A 673 2.85 1.14 44.44
CA ARG A 673 3.64 0.09 43.77
C ARG A 673 3.62 -1.21 44.57
N GLU A 674 4.06 -2.29 43.93
CA GLU A 674 4.37 -3.54 44.64
C GLU A 674 5.68 -3.38 45.43
N PRO A 675 5.86 -4.13 46.54
CA PRO A 675 7.15 -4.21 47.19
C PRO A 675 8.16 -4.97 46.32
N ASP A 676 9.39 -4.48 46.27
CA ASP A 676 10.52 -5.29 45.83
C ASP A 676 10.89 -6.34 46.90
N ALA A 677 11.65 -7.36 46.51
CA ALA A 677 11.97 -8.49 47.39
C ALA A 677 12.72 -8.06 48.67
N ALA A 678 13.64 -7.10 48.56
CA ALA A 678 14.45 -6.64 49.69
C ALA A 678 13.62 -5.78 50.65
N GLY A 679 12.81 -4.88 50.11
CA GLY A 679 11.88 -4.03 50.86
C GLY A 679 10.88 -4.86 51.64
N LEU A 680 10.24 -5.85 50.99
CA LEU A 680 9.31 -6.76 51.66
C LEU A 680 9.97 -7.52 52.81
N GLU A 681 11.14 -8.09 52.56
CA GLU A 681 11.85 -8.90 53.57
C GLU A 681 12.28 -8.05 54.77
N SER A 682 12.76 -6.83 54.53
CA SER A 682 13.12 -5.89 55.59
C SER A 682 11.96 -5.62 56.57
N TRP A 683 10.74 -5.44 56.07
CA TRP A 683 9.56 -5.25 56.91
C TRP A 683 9.13 -6.53 57.64
N LEU A 684 9.24 -7.69 56.98
CA LEU A 684 8.92 -8.98 57.59
C LEU A 684 9.87 -9.31 58.74
N VAL A 685 11.16 -9.02 58.61
CA VAL A 685 12.14 -9.18 59.70
C VAL A 685 11.73 -8.36 60.93
N ARG A 686 11.24 -7.13 60.74
CA ARG A 686 10.76 -6.28 61.85
C ARG A 686 9.52 -6.84 62.54
N LEU A 687 8.55 -7.31 61.76
CA LEU A 687 7.35 -7.96 62.31
C LEU A 687 7.72 -9.24 63.09
N ASN A 688 8.62 -10.07 62.56
CA ASN A 688 9.14 -11.26 63.24
C ASN A 688 9.91 -10.93 64.52
N ALA A 689 10.55 -9.76 64.60
CA ALA A 689 11.24 -9.26 65.79
C ALA A 689 10.30 -8.66 66.84
N GLY A 690 8.98 -8.61 66.59
CA GLY A 690 7.96 -8.16 67.54
C GLY A 690 7.47 -6.73 67.33
N ASP A 691 7.81 -6.06 66.21
CA ASP A 691 7.21 -4.76 65.88
C ASP A 691 5.69 -4.90 65.65
N SER A 692 4.91 -3.94 66.14
CA SER A 692 3.48 -3.91 65.87
C SER A 692 3.18 -3.48 64.43
N ARG A 693 2.04 -3.91 63.89
CA ARG A 693 1.55 -3.44 62.59
C ARG A 693 1.35 -1.92 62.56
N ASP A 694 1.00 -1.29 63.68
CA ASP A 694 0.93 0.17 63.78
C ASP A 694 2.30 0.82 63.56
N ARG A 695 3.36 0.25 64.14
CA ARG A 695 4.74 0.73 63.90
C ARG A 695 5.16 0.57 62.44
N ILE A 696 4.62 -0.43 61.74
CA ILE A 696 4.84 -0.58 60.29
C ILE A 696 4.08 0.49 59.52
N LEU A 697 2.79 0.73 59.83
CA LEU A 697 1.98 1.80 59.21
C LEU A 697 2.63 3.17 59.39
N ASP A 698 3.09 3.51 60.59
CA ASP A 698 3.83 4.75 60.86
C ASP A 698 5.05 4.90 59.94
N GLY A 699 5.78 3.81 59.70
CA GLY A 699 6.92 3.80 58.78
C GLY A 699 6.56 4.22 57.36
N PHE A 700 5.40 3.79 56.85
CA PHE A 700 4.90 4.22 55.54
C PHE A 700 4.31 5.64 55.59
N ILE A 701 3.50 5.95 56.61
CA ILE A 701 2.82 7.25 56.77
C ILE A 701 3.84 8.39 56.92
N TYR A 702 4.97 8.17 57.59
CA TYR A 702 5.99 9.21 57.75
C TYR A 702 7.06 9.20 56.65
N SER A 703 6.96 8.31 55.66
CA SER A 703 7.88 8.26 54.52
C SER A 703 7.78 9.51 53.64
N ILE A 704 8.86 9.79 52.90
CA ILE A 704 8.90 10.86 51.90
C ILE A 704 7.96 10.52 50.73
N GLU A 705 8.04 9.30 50.19
CA GLU A 705 7.17 8.83 49.09
C GLU A 705 5.68 9.02 49.39
N TYR A 706 5.22 8.71 50.61
CA TYR A 706 3.80 8.92 50.95
C TYR A 706 3.44 10.41 51.06
N GLY A 707 4.36 11.25 51.55
CA GLY A 707 4.17 12.71 51.54
C GLY A 707 4.02 13.26 50.12
N GLU A 708 4.81 12.77 49.18
CA GLU A 708 4.69 13.08 47.76
C GLU A 708 3.38 12.57 47.16
N LEU A 709 2.95 11.35 47.52
CA LEU A 709 1.67 10.80 47.09
C LEU A 709 0.49 11.66 47.59
N CYS A 710 0.44 11.99 48.87
CA CYS A 710 -0.59 12.87 49.43
C CYS A 710 -0.61 14.24 48.74
N THR A 711 0.57 14.80 48.45
CA THR A 711 0.69 16.06 47.70
C THR A 711 0.11 15.95 46.30
N SER A 712 0.36 14.84 45.60
CA SER A 712 -0.19 14.60 44.25
C SER A 712 -1.73 14.52 44.23
N TYR A 713 -2.34 14.11 45.36
CA TYR A 713 -3.80 14.10 45.55
C TYR A 713 -4.34 15.40 46.17
N GLY A 714 -3.48 16.38 46.47
CA GLY A 714 -3.89 17.66 47.07
C GLY A 714 -4.34 17.57 48.53
N ILE A 715 -3.93 16.53 49.27
CA ILE A 715 -4.31 16.29 50.67
C ILE A 715 -3.12 16.45 51.63
N ASN A 716 -3.43 16.74 52.89
CA ASN A 716 -2.43 16.73 53.96
C ASN A 716 -2.04 15.29 54.29
N ARG A 717 -0.76 15.06 54.60
CA ARG A 717 -0.23 13.76 55.03
C ARG A 717 -0.86 13.30 56.33
#